data_AF-A0A7G2F5C1-F1
#
_entry.id   AF-A0A7G2F5C1-F1
#
_cell.length_a   1.000
_cell.length_b   1.000
_cell.length_c   1.000
_cell.angle_alpha   90.00
_cell.angle_beta   90.00
_cell.angle_gamma   90.00
#
_symmetry.space_group_name_H-M   'P 1'
#
loop_
_entity.id
_entity.type
_entity.pdbx_description
1 polymer ?
#
loop_
_entity_poly.entity_id
_entity_poly.type
_entity_poly.pdbx_seq_one_letter_code
_entity_poly.pdbx_strand_id
1 'polypeptide(L)'
;MDTPSGIKDSIPAWIKFSVQAPGEIPFNGIYYDPPEEEKYVFKHPQPKRPKSLRIYEAHVGMSSTEPMVNTYANFRDDVLPRIKKLGYNAVQIMAIQEHSYYASFGYHVTNFFAPSSRCGTPEELKSLIDRAHELGLVVLMDIVHSHASKNTLDGLNMFDGTDAHYFHSGPRGYHWMWDSRLFNYGSWEVLRYLLSNARWWLEEYKFDGFRFDGVTSMMYTHHGLSVGFTGNYTEYFGLETDVDAVNYLMLVNDMIHGLYPEAITVGEDVSGMPTFCIPVQDGGVGFDYRLHMAIADKWIEMLKKRDEDWQMGDIIYTLTNRRWSEKCISYAESHDQALVGDKTIAFWLMDKDMYDFMAVDRPSTPLIDRGIALHKMIRLITMGLGGEGYLNFMGNEFGHPEWIDFPRGEQRLSDGSVIPGNNFSYDKCRRRFDLGDADYLRYRGLQEFDQAMQHLEENYGFMTSEHQFISRKDEADRVIVFERGDLVFVFNFHWTSSYFDYRIGCSKPGKYKIVLDSDDPLFGGFNRLDRKAEYFTYDGLYDERPCSFMVYAPCRTAVPAPSDQGRRLKDQLSESMSFSSQMKKEDDELSMKALSAFKAKEEEIEKKKMEIRERVQAQLGRVEDESKRLAMIREELEGFADPMRKEVTMVRKKIDSLDKELKPLGNTVQKKETEYKDALEAFNEKNKEKVELITKLQELEGESEKFRFKKLEELSKNIDLTKP
;
A
#
# COMPACT_ATOMS: atom_id res chain seq x y z
N MET A 1 -5.96 -0.33 -44.23
CA MET A 1 -7.42 -0.52 -44.39
C MET A 1 -8.02 0.70 -45.06
N ASP A 2 -9.01 0.53 -45.93
CA ASP A 2 -9.80 1.67 -46.43
C ASP A 2 -10.77 2.14 -45.34
N THR A 3 -10.69 3.42 -45.00
CA THR A 3 -11.52 4.08 -43.97
C THR A 3 -12.26 5.28 -44.57
N PRO A 4 -13.26 5.86 -43.88
CA PRO A 4 -13.93 7.08 -44.35
C PRO A 4 -13.02 8.29 -44.59
N SER A 5 -11.80 8.29 -44.05
CA SER A 5 -10.78 9.34 -44.24
C SER A 5 -9.63 8.94 -45.18
N GLY A 6 -9.67 7.75 -45.77
CA GLY A 6 -8.65 7.23 -46.71
C GLY A 6 -8.00 5.93 -46.24
N ILE A 7 -6.85 5.57 -46.82
CA ILE A 7 -6.08 4.41 -46.38
C ILE A 7 -5.44 4.72 -45.02
N LYS A 8 -5.83 3.98 -43.98
CA LYS A 8 -5.16 3.98 -42.68
C LYS A 8 -4.38 2.67 -42.49
N ASP A 9 -3.10 2.78 -42.16
CA ASP A 9 -2.33 1.67 -41.60
C ASP A 9 -2.46 1.68 -40.06
N SER A 10 -2.71 0.49 -39.50
CA SER A 10 -2.90 0.24 -38.07
C SER A 10 -2.16 -1.04 -37.71
N ILE A 11 -1.55 -1.12 -36.53
CA ILE A 11 -1.13 -2.41 -35.97
C ILE A 11 -2.39 -3.30 -35.81
N PRO A 12 -2.35 -4.60 -36.17
CA PRO A 12 -3.48 -5.50 -35.95
C PRO A 12 -3.82 -5.59 -34.45
N ALA A 13 -5.09 -5.39 -34.08
CA ALA A 13 -5.54 -5.41 -32.69
C ALA A 13 -5.21 -6.71 -31.91
N TRP A 14 -4.95 -7.80 -32.65
CA TRP A 14 -4.63 -9.14 -32.15
C TRP A 14 -3.14 -9.50 -32.35
N ILE A 15 -2.24 -8.52 -32.51
CA ILE A 15 -0.81 -8.77 -32.72
C ILE A 15 -0.19 -9.46 -31.49
N LYS A 16 0.66 -10.47 -31.72
CA LYS A 16 1.35 -11.21 -30.65
C LYS A 16 2.63 -10.54 -30.15
N PHE A 17 3.22 -9.63 -30.92
CA PHE A 17 4.44 -8.91 -30.58
C PHE A 17 4.53 -7.59 -31.37
N SER A 18 5.07 -6.54 -30.76
CA SER A 18 5.26 -5.25 -31.43
C SER A 18 6.48 -4.54 -30.86
N VAL A 19 7.29 -3.90 -31.71
CA VAL A 19 8.60 -3.36 -31.33
C VAL A 19 8.77 -1.94 -31.87
N GLN A 20 9.27 -1.02 -31.04
CA GLN A 20 9.71 0.31 -31.49
C GLN A 20 11.10 0.20 -32.13
N ALA A 21 11.22 0.55 -33.41
CA ALA A 21 12.50 0.48 -34.11
C ALA A 21 13.43 1.65 -33.68
N PRO A 22 14.77 1.47 -33.66
CA PRO A 22 15.69 2.53 -33.23
C PRO A 22 15.57 3.81 -34.08
N GLY A 23 15.07 4.88 -33.45
CA GLY A 23 14.86 6.19 -34.11
C GLY A 23 13.45 6.40 -34.67
N GLU A 24 12.55 5.41 -34.59
CA GLU A 24 11.15 5.57 -34.94
C GLU A 24 10.31 5.97 -33.71
N ILE A 25 9.23 6.72 -33.95
CA ILE A 25 8.27 7.13 -32.91
C ILE A 25 7.22 6.03 -32.66
N PRO A 26 6.47 5.52 -33.68
CA PRO A 26 5.51 4.45 -33.46
C PRO A 26 6.19 3.09 -33.23
N PHE A 27 5.43 2.15 -32.67
CA PHE A 27 5.79 0.73 -32.70
C PHE A 27 5.40 0.11 -34.05
N ASN A 28 6.11 -0.94 -34.45
CA ASN A 28 5.76 -1.79 -35.58
C ASN A 28 5.15 -3.10 -35.07
N GLY A 29 4.06 -3.56 -35.69
CA GLY A 29 3.49 -4.88 -35.42
C GLY A 29 4.34 -5.98 -36.05
N ILE A 30 4.84 -6.92 -35.24
CA ILE A 30 5.73 -7.99 -35.69
C ILE A 30 4.93 -9.30 -35.82
N TYR A 31 4.98 -9.92 -37.01
CA TYR A 31 4.50 -11.30 -37.16
C TYR A 31 5.42 -12.23 -36.36
N TYR A 32 4.88 -12.79 -35.27
CA TYR A 32 5.63 -13.61 -34.32
C TYR A 32 5.18 -15.07 -34.37
N ASP A 33 5.96 -15.86 -35.08
CA ASP A 33 5.83 -17.31 -35.23
C ASP A 33 7.25 -17.89 -35.35
N PRO A 34 7.99 -18.04 -34.23
CA PRO A 34 9.37 -18.50 -34.25
C PRO A 34 9.46 -19.97 -34.71
N PRO A 35 10.63 -20.44 -35.17
CA PRO A 35 10.87 -21.86 -35.47
C PRO A 35 10.51 -22.79 -34.28
N GLU A 36 10.18 -24.04 -34.57
CA GLU A 36 9.76 -25.00 -33.53
C GLU A 36 10.87 -25.31 -32.52
N GLU A 37 12.13 -25.17 -32.95
CA GLU A 37 13.34 -25.24 -32.13
C GLU A 37 13.60 -23.99 -31.24
N GLU A 38 12.92 -22.86 -31.51
CA GLU A 38 13.01 -21.63 -30.73
C GLU A 38 11.80 -21.40 -29.81
N LYS A 39 10.68 -22.11 -30.03
CA LYS A 39 9.48 -22.04 -29.17
C LYS A 39 9.75 -22.56 -27.76
N TYR A 40 9.26 -21.83 -26.76
CA TYR A 40 9.35 -22.26 -25.37
C TYR A 40 8.30 -23.33 -25.06
N VAL A 41 8.77 -24.50 -24.64
CA VAL A 41 7.93 -25.57 -24.08
C VAL A 41 8.02 -25.52 -22.56
N PHE A 42 6.89 -25.27 -21.91
CA PHE A 42 6.72 -25.35 -20.46
C PHE A 42 7.09 -26.76 -19.94
N LYS A 43 7.84 -26.81 -18.84
CA LYS A 43 8.39 -28.01 -18.22
C LYS A 43 7.79 -28.26 -16.84
N HIS A 44 7.30 -27.21 -16.20
CA HIS A 44 6.80 -27.24 -14.83
C HIS A 44 5.27 -27.10 -14.82
N PRO A 45 4.56 -27.82 -13.94
CA PRO A 45 3.12 -27.65 -13.78
C PRO A 45 2.82 -26.38 -12.99
N GLN A 46 1.69 -25.72 -13.31
CA GLN A 46 1.15 -24.61 -12.53
C GLN A 46 1.01 -25.03 -11.04
N PRO A 47 1.49 -24.20 -10.08
CA PRO A 47 1.32 -24.46 -8.66
C PRO A 47 -0.15 -24.57 -8.28
N LYS A 48 -0.44 -25.35 -7.24
CA LYS A 48 -1.78 -25.35 -6.64
C LYS A 48 -2.05 -24.02 -5.94
N ARG A 49 -3.30 -23.57 -6.01
CA ARG A 49 -3.79 -22.36 -5.38
C ARG A 49 -3.45 -22.33 -3.87
N PRO A 50 -2.67 -21.35 -3.39
CA PRO A 50 -2.36 -21.20 -1.96
C PRO A 50 -3.62 -20.95 -1.13
N LYS A 51 -3.59 -21.35 0.15
CA LYS A 51 -4.68 -21.05 1.09
C LYS A 51 -4.82 -19.55 1.33
N SER A 52 -3.71 -18.92 1.69
CA SER A 52 -3.54 -17.48 1.85
C SER A 52 -2.50 -16.99 0.86
N LEU A 53 -2.73 -15.81 0.28
CA LEU A 53 -1.82 -15.23 -0.70
C LEU A 53 -0.83 -14.28 -0.03
N ARG A 54 0.45 -14.49 -0.31
CA ARG A 54 1.56 -13.60 0.06
C ARG A 54 2.20 -13.17 -1.25
N ILE A 55 1.78 -12.01 -1.73
CA ILE A 55 2.00 -11.49 -3.07
C ILE A 55 3.18 -10.52 -3.06
N TYR A 56 4.15 -10.76 -3.94
CA TYR A 56 5.19 -9.79 -4.25
C TYR A 56 4.84 -9.06 -5.54
N GLU A 57 4.48 -7.77 -5.44
CA GLU A 57 4.14 -6.93 -6.60
C GLU A 57 5.42 -6.36 -7.23
N ALA A 58 5.58 -6.57 -8.53
CA ALA A 58 6.81 -6.24 -9.24
C ALA A 58 6.57 -5.82 -10.70
N HIS A 59 7.41 -4.90 -11.17
CA HIS A 59 7.44 -4.43 -12.55
C HIS A 59 8.81 -4.79 -13.16
N VAL A 60 8.83 -5.76 -14.09
CA VAL A 60 10.06 -6.35 -14.66
C VAL A 60 11.07 -5.29 -15.09
N GLY A 61 10.64 -4.34 -15.92
CA GLY A 61 11.54 -3.36 -16.54
C GLY A 61 12.34 -2.47 -15.59
N MET A 62 11.96 -2.32 -14.32
CA MET A 62 12.68 -1.46 -13.36
C MET A 62 13.33 -2.25 -12.21
N SER A 63 13.38 -3.58 -12.33
CA SER A 63 13.95 -4.50 -11.33
C SER A 63 15.49 -4.58 -11.36
N SER A 64 16.16 -3.85 -12.27
CA SER A 64 17.63 -3.78 -12.29
C SER A 64 18.15 -2.95 -11.11
N THR A 65 19.37 -3.27 -10.66
CA THR A 65 20.14 -2.40 -9.75
C THR A 65 20.76 -1.21 -10.50
N GLU A 66 21.01 -1.36 -11.80
CA GLU A 66 21.51 -0.32 -12.70
C GLU A 66 20.36 0.51 -13.30
N PRO A 67 20.61 1.79 -13.69
CA PRO A 67 19.59 2.68 -14.27
C PRO A 67 19.33 2.33 -15.75
N MET A 68 18.66 1.21 -15.98
CA MET A 68 18.31 0.67 -17.31
C MET A 68 17.02 -0.16 -17.25
N VAL A 69 16.40 -0.41 -18.42
CA VAL A 69 15.32 -1.40 -18.50
C VAL A 69 15.89 -2.81 -18.28
N ASN A 70 15.33 -3.55 -17.32
CA ASN A 70 15.70 -4.95 -17.06
C ASN A 70 14.92 -5.94 -17.94
N THR A 71 15.46 -7.14 -18.12
CA THR A 71 14.86 -8.17 -18.99
C THR A 71 14.04 -9.21 -18.22
N TYR A 72 13.16 -9.93 -18.93
CA TYR A 72 12.47 -11.11 -18.42
C TYR A 72 13.47 -12.19 -17.96
N ALA A 73 14.58 -12.39 -18.68
CA ALA A 73 15.63 -13.34 -18.32
C ALA A 73 16.35 -12.97 -17.00
N ASN A 74 16.67 -11.70 -16.79
CA ASN A 74 17.30 -11.25 -15.54
C ASN A 74 16.32 -11.34 -14.36
N PHE A 75 15.05 -10.98 -14.56
CA PHE A 75 14.01 -11.14 -13.52
C PHE A 75 13.81 -12.62 -13.14
N ARG A 76 13.80 -13.51 -14.14
CA ARG A 76 13.72 -14.96 -13.98
C ARG A 76 14.85 -15.52 -13.12
N ASP A 77 16.08 -15.08 -13.35
CA ASP A 77 17.28 -15.69 -12.77
C ASP A 77 17.71 -15.02 -11.44
N ASP A 78 17.57 -13.71 -11.30
CA ASP A 78 18.02 -12.95 -10.12
C ASP A 78 16.88 -12.64 -9.12
N VAL A 79 15.68 -12.30 -9.63
CA VAL A 79 14.60 -11.72 -8.80
C VAL A 79 13.65 -12.79 -8.27
N LEU A 80 13.21 -13.76 -9.10
CA LEU A 80 12.35 -14.85 -8.62
C LEU A 80 12.96 -15.65 -7.45
N PRO A 81 14.27 -15.96 -7.41
CA PRO A 81 14.88 -16.61 -6.24
C PRO A 81 14.89 -15.73 -4.98
N ARG A 82 15.00 -14.40 -5.09
CA ARG A 82 14.84 -13.48 -3.95
C ARG A 82 13.41 -13.59 -3.39
N ILE A 83 12.41 -13.47 -4.26
CA ILE A 83 10.99 -13.55 -3.88
C ILE A 83 10.71 -14.88 -3.16
N LYS A 84 11.21 -16.00 -3.70
CA LYS A 84 11.04 -17.31 -3.06
C LYS A 84 11.77 -17.42 -1.72
N LYS A 85 13.02 -16.91 -1.61
CA LYS A 85 13.78 -16.88 -0.36
C LYS A 85 13.03 -16.12 0.74
N LEU A 86 12.43 -14.98 0.39
CA LEU A 86 11.65 -14.13 1.29
C LEU A 86 10.35 -14.79 1.81
N GLY A 87 9.90 -15.91 1.23
CA GLY A 87 8.74 -16.67 1.73
C GLY A 87 7.39 -16.27 1.12
N TYR A 88 7.38 -15.38 0.12
CA TYR A 88 6.20 -15.13 -0.72
C TYR A 88 5.80 -16.40 -1.48
N ASN A 89 4.52 -16.50 -1.83
CA ASN A 89 3.96 -17.65 -2.56
C ASN A 89 3.29 -17.26 -3.89
N ALA A 90 3.12 -15.96 -4.15
CA ALA A 90 2.63 -15.41 -5.40
C ALA A 90 3.46 -14.19 -5.84
N VAL A 91 3.49 -13.93 -7.14
CA VAL A 91 4.06 -12.74 -7.77
C VAL A 91 2.96 -12.04 -8.56
N GLN A 92 2.77 -10.75 -8.37
CA GLN A 92 1.92 -9.90 -9.22
C GLN A 92 2.82 -9.15 -10.18
N ILE A 93 2.76 -9.48 -11.48
CA ILE A 93 3.64 -8.85 -12.48
C ILE A 93 2.88 -7.77 -13.25
N MET A 94 3.33 -6.55 -13.02
CA MET A 94 2.81 -5.33 -13.63
C MET A 94 3.35 -5.13 -15.05
N ALA A 95 2.65 -4.31 -15.84
CA ALA A 95 3.09 -3.80 -17.13
C ALA A 95 3.45 -4.87 -18.20
N ILE A 96 2.83 -6.05 -18.14
CA ILE A 96 3.05 -7.12 -19.13
C ILE A 96 2.43 -6.76 -20.49
N GLN A 97 1.20 -6.26 -20.55
CA GLN A 97 0.59 -5.85 -21.82
C GLN A 97 1.38 -4.69 -22.45
N GLU A 98 1.65 -4.76 -23.75
CA GLU A 98 2.46 -3.73 -24.41
C GLU A 98 1.77 -2.36 -24.40
N HIS A 99 2.53 -1.36 -23.99
CA HIS A 99 2.13 0.01 -23.72
C HIS A 99 3.20 0.94 -24.30
N SER A 100 2.87 1.93 -25.12
CA SER A 100 3.88 2.74 -25.83
C SER A 100 4.61 3.75 -24.95
N TYR A 101 3.94 4.27 -23.91
CA TYR A 101 4.50 5.22 -22.95
C TYR A 101 4.97 4.49 -21.69
N TYR A 102 6.28 4.28 -21.54
CA TYR A 102 6.86 3.50 -20.42
C TYR A 102 6.54 4.12 -19.04
N ALA A 103 6.49 5.44 -18.95
CA ALA A 103 6.07 6.16 -17.75
C ALA A 103 4.54 6.16 -17.48
N SER A 104 3.76 5.33 -18.19
CA SER A 104 2.40 4.93 -17.77
C SER A 104 2.39 3.77 -16.77
N PHE A 105 3.57 3.19 -16.47
CA PHE A 105 3.73 2.04 -15.57
C PHE A 105 2.93 0.79 -15.98
N GLY A 106 2.54 0.71 -17.25
CA GLY A 106 1.74 -0.38 -17.83
C GLY A 106 0.31 0.03 -18.19
N TYR A 107 -0.25 1.04 -17.54
CA TYR A 107 -1.70 1.32 -17.61
C TYR A 107 -2.18 1.81 -18.98
N HIS A 108 -1.35 2.52 -19.76
CA HIS A 108 -1.74 2.97 -21.11
C HIS A 108 -1.42 1.91 -22.18
N VAL A 109 -2.08 0.76 -22.08
CA VAL A 109 -1.97 -0.37 -23.01
C VAL A 109 -2.31 0.06 -24.44
N THR A 110 -1.48 -0.37 -25.39
CA THR A 110 -1.66 -0.17 -26.83
C THR A 110 -1.96 -1.47 -27.57
N ASN A 111 -1.25 -2.57 -27.26
CA ASN A 111 -1.36 -3.84 -27.97
C ASN A 111 -1.63 -4.99 -26.98
N PHE A 112 -2.91 -5.19 -26.65
CA PHE A 112 -3.39 -6.03 -25.55
C PHE A 112 -2.94 -7.50 -25.57
N PHE A 113 -2.61 -8.05 -26.74
CA PHE A 113 -2.17 -9.45 -26.93
C PHE A 113 -0.65 -9.62 -26.99
N ALA A 114 0.12 -8.52 -27.02
CA ALA A 114 1.57 -8.53 -27.05
C ALA A 114 2.16 -8.31 -25.66
N PRO A 115 3.20 -9.08 -25.24
CA PRO A 115 3.99 -8.77 -24.06
C PRO A 115 4.95 -7.62 -24.37
N SER A 116 5.28 -6.77 -23.39
CA SER A 116 6.09 -5.57 -23.63
C SER A 116 7.52 -5.91 -24.09
N SER A 117 7.80 -5.56 -25.34
CA SER A 117 9.06 -5.83 -26.06
C SER A 117 10.30 -5.24 -25.40
N ARG A 118 10.13 -4.24 -24.53
CA ARG A 118 11.22 -3.63 -23.77
C ARG A 118 11.92 -4.60 -22.82
N CYS A 119 11.20 -5.61 -22.33
CA CYS A 119 11.72 -6.59 -21.38
C CYS A 119 12.24 -7.87 -22.08
N GLY A 120 12.00 -8.03 -23.39
CA GLY A 120 12.42 -9.20 -24.17
C GLY A 120 11.30 -9.76 -25.04
N THR A 121 11.43 -11.03 -25.39
CA THR A 121 10.53 -11.76 -26.30
C THR A 121 9.39 -12.51 -25.55
N PRO A 122 8.30 -12.88 -26.27
CA PRO A 122 7.27 -13.79 -25.76
C PRO A 122 7.80 -15.08 -25.14
N GLU A 123 8.82 -15.70 -25.75
CA GLU A 123 9.39 -16.96 -25.26
C GLU A 123 10.25 -16.78 -24.00
N GLU A 124 10.87 -15.60 -23.81
CA GLU A 124 11.53 -15.25 -22.54
C GLU A 124 10.52 -14.98 -21.42
N LEU A 125 9.35 -14.39 -21.71
CA LEU A 125 8.26 -14.28 -20.74
C LEU A 125 7.73 -15.67 -20.33
N LYS A 126 7.47 -16.57 -21.28
CA LYS A 126 7.12 -17.98 -20.97
C LYS A 126 8.17 -18.63 -20.07
N SER A 127 9.46 -18.40 -20.34
CA SER A 127 10.56 -18.88 -19.51
C SER A 127 10.60 -18.28 -18.10
N LEU A 128 10.08 -17.06 -17.89
CA LEU A 128 9.95 -16.44 -16.57
C LEU A 128 8.84 -17.15 -15.77
N ILE A 129 7.67 -17.36 -16.39
CA ILE A 129 6.53 -18.02 -15.73
C ILE A 129 6.87 -19.48 -15.37
N ASP A 130 7.43 -20.26 -16.30
CA ASP A 130 7.83 -21.66 -16.05
C ASP A 130 8.84 -21.80 -14.89
N ARG A 131 9.72 -20.80 -14.70
CA ARG A 131 10.67 -20.74 -13.59
C ARG A 131 10.00 -20.35 -12.26
N ALA A 132 9.00 -19.48 -12.29
CA ALA A 132 8.20 -19.18 -11.11
C ALA A 132 7.45 -20.44 -10.65
N HIS A 133 6.91 -21.21 -11.59
CA HIS A 133 6.27 -22.50 -11.34
C HIS A 133 7.25 -23.56 -10.79
N GLU A 134 8.48 -23.65 -11.32
CA GLU A 134 9.56 -24.48 -10.75
C GLU A 134 9.84 -24.14 -9.28
N LEU A 135 9.86 -22.84 -8.96
CA LEU A 135 10.03 -22.33 -7.59
C LEU A 135 8.76 -22.47 -6.74
N GLY A 136 7.64 -22.97 -7.28
CA GLY A 136 6.36 -23.04 -6.59
C GLY A 136 5.87 -21.66 -6.17
N LEU A 137 5.89 -20.71 -7.10
CA LEU A 137 5.29 -19.37 -7.01
C LEU A 137 4.15 -19.28 -8.03
N VAL A 138 2.96 -18.90 -7.57
CA VAL A 138 1.84 -18.48 -8.44
C VAL A 138 2.22 -17.17 -9.13
N VAL A 139 1.89 -17.00 -10.41
CA VAL A 139 2.09 -15.73 -11.12
C VAL A 139 0.75 -15.15 -11.57
N LEU A 140 0.42 -13.99 -11.03
CA LEU A 140 -0.71 -13.17 -11.42
C LEU A 140 -0.23 -12.04 -12.34
N MET A 141 -1.07 -11.64 -13.29
CA MET A 141 -0.79 -10.58 -14.25
C MET A 141 -1.72 -9.38 -14.05
N ASP A 142 -1.19 -8.16 -14.18
CA ASP A 142 -2.00 -6.95 -14.33
C ASP A 142 -2.71 -6.99 -15.70
N ILE A 143 -4.05 -6.93 -15.70
CA ILE A 143 -4.88 -6.93 -16.91
C ILE A 143 -5.74 -5.65 -16.96
N VAL A 144 -5.35 -4.72 -17.84
CA VAL A 144 -5.87 -3.35 -17.87
C VAL A 144 -7.02 -3.28 -18.86
N HIS A 145 -8.16 -3.89 -18.51
CA HIS A 145 -9.37 -3.89 -19.35
C HIS A 145 -10.32 -2.72 -19.07
N SER A 146 -9.96 -1.79 -18.17
CA SER A 146 -10.77 -0.60 -17.86
C SER A 146 -10.73 0.48 -18.95
N HIS A 147 -9.61 0.62 -19.64
CA HIS A 147 -9.39 1.64 -20.67
C HIS A 147 -8.31 1.20 -21.69
N ALA A 148 -8.10 2.01 -22.72
CA ALA A 148 -7.00 1.86 -23.67
C ALA A 148 -6.31 3.20 -23.95
N SER A 149 -5.03 3.15 -24.31
CA SER A 149 -4.29 4.34 -24.77
C SER A 149 -4.99 5.02 -25.94
N LYS A 150 -4.98 6.36 -25.95
CA LYS A 150 -5.47 7.15 -27.09
C LYS A 150 -4.56 7.11 -28.33
N ASN A 151 -3.43 6.40 -28.29
CA ASN A 151 -2.51 6.25 -29.42
C ASN A 151 -3.20 5.66 -30.66
N THR A 152 -3.10 6.36 -31.79
CA THR A 152 -3.82 6.05 -33.04
C THR A 152 -2.98 5.37 -34.11
N LEU A 153 -1.64 5.41 -33.99
CA LEU A 153 -0.71 4.80 -34.94
C LEU A 153 -0.33 3.38 -34.52
N ASP A 154 0.00 3.23 -33.25
CA ASP A 154 0.64 2.08 -32.61
C ASP A 154 -0.24 1.43 -31.54
N GLY A 155 -1.52 1.81 -31.45
CA GLY A 155 -2.49 1.28 -30.49
C GLY A 155 -3.92 1.23 -31.06
N LEU A 156 -4.84 0.77 -30.22
CA LEU A 156 -6.21 0.41 -30.60
C LEU A 156 -7.12 1.61 -30.99
N ASN A 157 -6.71 2.85 -30.74
CA ASN A 157 -7.55 4.02 -31.01
C ASN A 157 -7.68 4.32 -32.52
N MET A 158 -8.87 4.78 -32.94
CA MET A 158 -9.22 5.06 -34.33
C MET A 158 -8.91 3.88 -35.28
N PHE A 159 -9.12 2.63 -34.83
CA PHE A 159 -8.66 1.42 -35.53
C PHE A 159 -9.12 1.34 -36.99
N ASP A 160 -10.41 1.58 -37.22
CA ASP A 160 -11.10 1.60 -38.52
C ASP A 160 -11.26 3.03 -39.10
N GLY A 161 -10.61 4.03 -38.48
CA GLY A 161 -10.75 5.44 -38.80
C GLY A 161 -11.92 6.16 -38.11
N THR A 162 -12.72 5.49 -37.27
CA THR A 162 -13.80 6.10 -36.47
C THR A 162 -13.43 6.20 -34.99
N ASP A 163 -14.12 7.05 -34.22
CA ASP A 163 -13.96 7.06 -32.76
C ASP A 163 -14.67 5.88 -32.07
N ALA A 164 -15.46 5.10 -32.80
CA ALA A 164 -16.53 4.24 -32.27
C ALA A 164 -16.49 2.82 -32.89
N HIS A 165 -15.54 1.99 -32.42
CA HIS A 165 -15.42 0.59 -32.80
C HIS A 165 -15.27 -0.32 -31.56
N TYR A 166 -14.08 -0.32 -30.95
CA TYR A 166 -13.83 -0.95 -29.64
C TYR A 166 -14.37 -0.12 -28.46
N PHE A 167 -14.68 1.16 -28.71
CA PHE A 167 -14.94 2.18 -27.71
C PHE A 167 -16.32 2.80 -27.92
N HIS A 168 -16.88 3.43 -26.89
CA HIS A 168 -18.03 4.31 -27.08
C HIS A 168 -17.65 5.54 -27.92
N SER A 169 -18.63 6.16 -28.58
CA SER A 169 -18.42 7.43 -29.30
C SER A 169 -18.49 8.63 -28.35
N GLY A 170 -17.80 9.72 -28.71
CA GLY A 170 -17.90 11.01 -28.01
C GLY A 170 -17.51 10.93 -26.52
N PRO A 171 -18.14 11.74 -25.63
CA PRO A 171 -17.73 11.84 -24.23
C PRO A 171 -17.75 10.54 -23.43
N ARG A 172 -18.73 9.63 -23.61
CA ARG A 172 -18.73 8.30 -22.93
C ARG A 172 -17.54 7.42 -23.36
N GLY A 173 -16.92 7.74 -24.49
CA GLY A 173 -15.76 7.03 -25.02
C GLY A 173 -14.40 7.52 -24.52
N TYR A 174 -14.34 8.48 -23.60
CA TYR A 174 -13.09 9.18 -23.24
C TYR A 174 -12.97 9.45 -21.73
N HIS A 175 -11.96 8.85 -21.10
CA HIS A 175 -11.66 9.05 -19.69
C HIS A 175 -10.79 10.30 -19.49
N TRP A 176 -11.42 11.45 -19.22
CA TRP A 176 -10.75 12.76 -19.22
C TRP A 176 -9.58 12.89 -18.24
N MET A 177 -9.64 12.20 -17.10
CA MET A 177 -8.59 12.23 -16.07
C MET A 177 -7.39 11.33 -16.41
N TRP A 178 -7.56 10.36 -17.32
CA TRP A 178 -6.49 9.45 -17.78
C TRP A 178 -6.14 9.63 -19.26
N ASP A 179 -6.68 10.68 -19.93
CA ASP A 179 -6.40 11.03 -21.32
C ASP A 179 -6.55 9.84 -22.31
N SER A 180 -7.54 8.98 -22.06
CA SER A 180 -7.63 7.60 -22.59
C SER A 180 -9.01 7.23 -23.16
N ARG A 181 -9.09 6.12 -23.91
CA ARG A 181 -10.35 5.61 -24.49
C ARG A 181 -11.05 4.60 -23.57
N LEU A 182 -12.38 4.62 -23.57
CA LEU A 182 -13.23 3.71 -22.77
C LEU A 182 -13.97 2.69 -23.65
N PHE A 183 -13.86 1.41 -23.30
CA PHE A 183 -14.44 0.30 -24.06
C PHE A 183 -15.98 0.34 -24.11
N ASN A 184 -16.54 -0.15 -25.22
CA ASN A 184 -17.98 -0.39 -25.35
C ASN A 184 -18.29 -1.84 -24.98
N TYR A 185 -18.40 -2.14 -23.68
CA TYR A 185 -18.59 -3.51 -23.17
C TYR A 185 -19.87 -4.19 -23.68
N GLY A 186 -20.89 -3.44 -24.09
CA GLY A 186 -22.11 -3.97 -24.72
C GLY A 186 -21.90 -4.44 -26.18
N SER A 187 -20.73 -4.19 -26.78
CA SER A 187 -20.40 -4.65 -28.13
C SER A 187 -19.90 -6.09 -28.15
N TRP A 188 -20.54 -6.95 -28.96
CA TRP A 188 -20.20 -8.37 -29.04
C TRP A 188 -18.73 -8.65 -29.42
N GLU A 189 -18.15 -7.83 -30.30
CA GLU A 189 -16.75 -7.98 -30.69
C GLU A 189 -15.76 -7.41 -29.64
N VAL A 190 -16.21 -6.50 -28.77
CA VAL A 190 -15.44 -6.07 -27.58
C VAL A 190 -15.44 -7.17 -26.52
N LEU A 191 -16.61 -7.78 -26.25
CA LEU A 191 -16.70 -8.97 -25.39
C LEU A 191 -15.80 -10.09 -25.93
N ARG A 192 -15.86 -10.39 -27.24
CA ARG A 192 -14.96 -11.37 -27.87
C ARG A 192 -13.49 -11.00 -27.64
N TYR A 193 -13.11 -9.75 -27.87
CA TYR A 193 -11.73 -9.27 -27.74
C TYR A 193 -11.22 -9.44 -26.30
N LEU A 194 -11.92 -8.90 -25.31
CA LEU A 194 -11.48 -8.89 -23.91
C LEU A 194 -11.55 -10.27 -23.24
N LEU A 195 -12.58 -11.08 -23.54
CA LEU A 195 -12.66 -12.47 -23.05
C LEU A 195 -11.57 -13.35 -23.67
N SER A 196 -11.30 -13.18 -24.98
CA SER A 196 -10.20 -13.90 -25.64
C SER A 196 -8.83 -13.43 -25.14
N ASN A 197 -8.69 -12.18 -24.70
CA ASN A 197 -7.43 -11.68 -24.13
C ASN A 197 -7.14 -12.30 -22.75
N ALA A 198 -8.13 -12.32 -21.85
CA ALA A 198 -8.00 -13.02 -20.58
C ALA A 198 -7.67 -14.52 -20.78
N ARG A 199 -8.34 -15.19 -21.72
CA ARG A 199 -8.01 -16.58 -22.07
C ARG A 199 -6.60 -16.73 -22.67
N TRP A 200 -6.17 -15.81 -23.54
CA TRP A 200 -4.85 -15.85 -24.19
C TRP A 200 -3.70 -15.87 -23.18
N TRP A 201 -3.75 -15.03 -22.15
CA TRP A 201 -2.70 -14.98 -21.12
C TRP A 201 -2.66 -16.25 -20.24
N LEU A 202 -3.82 -16.84 -19.90
CA LEU A 202 -3.88 -18.13 -19.20
C LEU A 202 -3.41 -19.30 -20.08
N GLU A 203 -3.75 -19.31 -21.37
CA GLU A 203 -3.51 -20.47 -22.24
C GLU A 203 -2.12 -20.49 -22.91
N GLU A 204 -1.61 -19.35 -23.39
CA GLU A 204 -0.31 -19.25 -24.08
C GLU A 204 0.85 -19.06 -23.09
N TYR A 205 0.66 -18.26 -22.03
CA TYR A 205 1.73 -17.87 -21.09
C TYR A 205 1.63 -18.53 -19.71
N LYS A 206 0.56 -19.28 -19.42
CA LYS A 206 0.34 -20.00 -18.16
C LYS A 206 0.35 -19.10 -16.92
N PHE A 207 -0.14 -17.87 -17.03
CA PHE A 207 -0.49 -17.11 -15.84
C PHE A 207 -1.54 -17.87 -15.01
N ASP A 208 -1.45 -17.73 -13.69
CA ASP A 208 -2.29 -18.41 -12.70
C ASP A 208 -3.49 -17.54 -12.26
N GLY A 209 -3.71 -16.41 -12.94
CA GLY A 209 -4.74 -15.45 -12.59
C GLY A 209 -4.36 -14.02 -12.94
N PHE A 210 -5.19 -13.07 -12.46
CA PHE A 210 -5.07 -11.66 -12.80
C PHE A 210 -5.36 -10.72 -11.63
N ARG A 211 -4.80 -9.52 -11.68
CA ARG A 211 -5.39 -8.32 -11.07
C ARG A 211 -6.03 -7.50 -12.19
N PHE A 212 -7.32 -7.23 -12.09
CA PHE A 212 -8.03 -6.33 -12.99
C PHE A 212 -7.89 -4.91 -12.44
N ASP A 213 -7.38 -3.99 -13.27
CA ASP A 213 -7.01 -2.63 -12.86
C ASP A 213 -8.06 -1.58 -13.27
N GLY A 214 -8.29 -0.61 -12.38
CA GLY A 214 -9.26 0.45 -12.57
C GLY A 214 -10.72 -0.03 -12.55
N VAL A 215 -11.08 -1.06 -11.78
CA VAL A 215 -12.43 -1.66 -11.81
C VAL A 215 -13.49 -0.67 -11.34
N THR A 216 -13.18 0.24 -10.41
CA THR A 216 -14.05 1.38 -10.08
C THR A 216 -14.32 2.29 -11.28
N SER A 217 -13.37 2.47 -12.20
CA SER A 217 -13.60 3.22 -13.44
C SER A 217 -14.52 2.48 -14.42
N MET A 218 -14.58 1.14 -14.33
CA MET A 218 -15.45 0.31 -15.16
C MET A 218 -16.88 0.33 -14.65
N MET A 219 -17.08 0.11 -13.34
CA MET A 219 -18.40 -0.14 -12.76
C MET A 219 -19.31 1.10 -12.66
N TYR A 220 -18.77 2.31 -12.83
CA TYR A 220 -19.53 3.56 -12.72
C TYR A 220 -19.31 4.50 -13.91
N THR A 221 -20.38 5.12 -14.38
CA THR A 221 -20.41 6.16 -15.44
C THR A 221 -19.57 7.40 -15.10
N HIS A 222 -19.46 7.73 -13.81
CA HIS A 222 -18.61 8.79 -13.27
C HIS A 222 -17.22 8.30 -12.86
N HIS A 223 -16.91 7.02 -13.07
CA HIS A 223 -15.60 6.39 -12.86
C HIS A 223 -15.02 6.51 -11.43
N GLY A 224 -15.87 6.76 -10.43
CA GLY A 224 -15.45 7.12 -9.06
C GLY A 224 -14.87 8.54 -8.92
N LEU A 225 -14.69 9.30 -10.00
CA LEU A 225 -14.07 10.63 -9.98
C LEU A 225 -14.94 11.64 -9.25
N SER A 226 -14.37 12.31 -8.24
CA SER A 226 -15.05 13.31 -7.40
C SER A 226 -16.31 12.82 -6.69
N VAL A 227 -16.48 11.50 -6.52
CA VAL A 227 -17.58 10.86 -5.78
C VAL A 227 -17.01 10.19 -4.53
N GLY A 228 -17.59 10.50 -3.37
CA GLY A 228 -17.31 9.79 -2.13
C GLY A 228 -18.29 8.65 -1.91
N PHE A 229 -17.78 7.45 -1.64
CA PHE A 229 -18.59 6.30 -1.25
C PHE A 229 -18.69 6.27 0.28
N THR A 230 -19.89 6.50 0.81
CA THR A 230 -20.18 6.51 2.26
C THR A 230 -20.55 5.13 2.80
N GLY A 231 -20.78 4.17 1.90
CA GLY A 231 -21.33 2.85 2.21
C GLY A 231 -22.85 2.79 2.08
N ASN A 232 -23.50 3.87 1.60
CA ASN A 232 -24.93 3.88 1.30
C ASN A 232 -25.19 3.15 -0.02
N TYR A 233 -26.11 2.17 -0.01
CA TYR A 233 -26.26 1.23 -1.12
C TYR A 233 -26.77 1.88 -2.42
N THR A 234 -27.37 3.08 -2.34
CA THR A 234 -27.74 3.87 -3.53
C THR A 234 -26.55 4.43 -4.31
N GLU A 235 -25.35 4.45 -3.72
CA GLU A 235 -24.10 4.88 -4.37
C GLU A 235 -23.51 3.77 -5.24
N TYR A 236 -23.82 2.50 -4.93
CA TYR A 236 -23.35 1.33 -5.67
C TYR A 236 -24.37 0.83 -6.69
N PHE A 237 -25.67 0.98 -6.39
CA PHE A 237 -26.78 0.43 -7.16
C PHE A 237 -27.73 1.55 -7.61
N GLY A 238 -27.43 2.16 -8.75
CA GLY A 238 -28.19 3.29 -9.30
C GLY A 238 -28.11 3.37 -10.82
N LEU A 239 -28.58 4.49 -11.39
CA LEU A 239 -28.49 4.74 -12.84
C LEU A 239 -27.05 5.00 -13.33
N GLU A 240 -26.14 5.30 -12.41
CA GLU A 240 -24.72 5.52 -12.67
C GLU A 240 -23.89 4.23 -12.65
N THR A 241 -24.49 3.09 -12.30
CA THR A 241 -23.81 1.78 -12.38
C THR A 241 -23.76 1.32 -13.85
N ASP A 242 -22.57 1.15 -14.43
CA ASP A 242 -22.45 0.70 -15.83
C ASP A 242 -22.68 -0.81 -15.93
N VAL A 243 -23.92 -1.16 -16.27
CA VAL A 243 -24.39 -2.55 -16.38
C VAL A 243 -23.68 -3.31 -17.50
N ASP A 244 -23.24 -2.65 -18.58
CA ASP A 244 -22.49 -3.31 -19.65
C ASP A 244 -21.11 -3.77 -19.13
N ALA A 245 -20.44 -2.90 -18.37
CA ALA A 245 -19.15 -3.19 -17.74
C ALA A 245 -19.25 -4.26 -16.64
N VAL A 246 -20.26 -4.19 -15.77
CA VAL A 246 -20.50 -5.21 -14.71
C VAL A 246 -20.82 -6.57 -15.34
N ASN A 247 -21.62 -6.62 -16.41
CA ASN A 247 -21.86 -7.87 -17.15
C ASN A 247 -20.58 -8.45 -17.75
N TYR A 248 -19.69 -7.61 -18.32
CA TYR A 248 -18.39 -8.07 -18.79
C TYR A 248 -17.54 -8.68 -17.65
N LEU A 249 -17.51 -8.03 -16.48
CA LEU A 249 -16.75 -8.51 -15.31
C LEU A 249 -17.31 -9.85 -14.77
N MET A 250 -18.63 -10.03 -14.76
CA MET A 250 -19.26 -11.30 -14.42
C MET A 250 -18.91 -12.39 -15.46
N LEU A 251 -18.99 -12.08 -16.76
CA LEU A 251 -18.69 -13.03 -17.84
C LEU A 251 -17.21 -13.46 -17.85
N VAL A 252 -16.26 -12.55 -17.57
CA VAL A 252 -14.84 -12.91 -17.55
C VAL A 252 -14.49 -13.73 -16.31
N ASN A 253 -15.07 -13.44 -15.13
CA ASN A 253 -14.88 -14.25 -13.93
C ASN A 253 -15.48 -15.66 -14.07
N ASP A 254 -16.73 -15.79 -14.56
CA ASP A 254 -17.37 -17.10 -14.78
C ASP A 254 -16.60 -17.94 -15.83
N MET A 255 -16.12 -17.31 -16.91
CA MET A 255 -15.27 -17.96 -17.91
C MET A 255 -13.91 -18.41 -17.33
N ILE A 256 -13.23 -17.56 -16.54
CA ILE A 256 -11.94 -17.89 -15.93
C ILE A 256 -12.12 -19.09 -14.98
N HIS A 257 -13.04 -18.99 -14.02
CA HIS A 257 -13.23 -20.03 -13.00
C HIS A 257 -13.84 -21.33 -13.56
N GLY A 258 -14.66 -21.23 -14.61
CA GLY A 258 -15.23 -22.39 -15.30
C GLY A 258 -14.23 -23.15 -16.18
N LEU A 259 -13.18 -22.50 -16.69
CA LEU A 259 -12.14 -23.13 -17.50
C LEU A 259 -10.87 -23.47 -16.71
N TYR A 260 -10.54 -22.67 -15.69
CA TYR A 260 -9.30 -22.74 -14.91
C TYR A 260 -9.61 -22.63 -13.39
N PRO A 261 -10.15 -23.67 -12.73
CA PRO A 261 -10.68 -23.56 -11.35
C PRO A 261 -9.65 -23.28 -10.24
N GLU A 262 -8.35 -23.41 -10.51
CA GLU A 262 -7.28 -23.03 -9.57
C GLU A 262 -6.85 -21.55 -9.74
N ALA A 263 -7.35 -20.86 -10.79
CA ALA A 263 -6.99 -19.48 -11.07
C ALA A 263 -7.51 -18.51 -9.98
N ILE A 264 -6.92 -17.32 -9.92
CA ILE A 264 -7.26 -16.28 -8.95
C ILE A 264 -7.59 -14.98 -9.69
N THR A 265 -8.73 -14.36 -9.37
CA THR A 265 -9.06 -13.02 -9.87
C THR A 265 -9.10 -11.99 -8.73
N VAL A 266 -8.21 -11.01 -8.80
CA VAL A 266 -8.16 -9.86 -7.89
C VAL A 266 -8.78 -8.65 -8.61
N GLY A 267 -9.62 -7.89 -7.94
CA GLY A 267 -10.14 -6.62 -8.47
C GLY A 267 -9.60 -5.41 -7.71
N GLU A 268 -9.09 -4.44 -8.46
CA GLU A 268 -8.80 -3.09 -7.98
C GLU A 268 -10.10 -2.27 -7.94
N ASP A 269 -10.82 -2.37 -6.83
CA ASP A 269 -11.95 -1.49 -6.52
C ASP A 269 -11.66 -0.65 -5.27
N VAL A 270 -11.78 0.67 -5.39
CA VAL A 270 -11.73 1.63 -4.28
C VAL A 270 -13.13 1.97 -3.74
N SER A 271 -14.22 1.69 -4.48
CA SER A 271 -15.57 2.13 -4.07
C SER A 271 -16.10 1.43 -2.82
N GLY A 272 -15.79 0.14 -2.68
CA GLY A 272 -16.36 -0.72 -1.64
C GLY A 272 -17.57 -1.53 -2.10
N MET A 273 -17.73 -1.73 -3.42
CA MET A 273 -18.94 -2.35 -4.00
C MET A 273 -19.33 -3.66 -3.29
N PRO A 274 -20.60 -3.79 -2.84
CA PRO A 274 -21.11 -5.03 -2.26
C PRO A 274 -21.14 -6.20 -3.26
N THR A 275 -20.98 -7.42 -2.76
CA THR A 275 -21.04 -8.68 -3.55
C THR A 275 -20.00 -8.75 -4.69
N PHE A 276 -18.91 -8.01 -4.56
CA PHE A 276 -17.83 -7.97 -5.52
C PHE A 276 -17.02 -9.27 -5.48
N CYS A 277 -16.71 -9.77 -4.28
CA CYS A 277 -15.97 -11.02 -4.07
C CYS A 277 -16.88 -12.24 -3.83
N ILE A 278 -18.08 -12.24 -4.42
CA ILE A 278 -19.10 -13.29 -4.30
C ILE A 278 -19.26 -13.99 -5.67
N PRO A 279 -19.48 -15.31 -5.74
CA PRO A 279 -19.60 -16.03 -7.00
C PRO A 279 -20.70 -15.50 -7.92
N VAL A 280 -20.48 -15.60 -9.24
CA VAL A 280 -21.44 -15.15 -10.26
C VAL A 280 -22.76 -15.91 -10.16
N GLN A 281 -22.72 -17.20 -9.79
CA GLN A 281 -23.91 -18.04 -9.66
C GLN A 281 -24.78 -17.67 -8.44
N ASP A 282 -24.19 -16.99 -7.43
CA ASP A 282 -24.89 -16.42 -6.27
C ASP A 282 -25.32 -14.95 -6.50
N GLY A 283 -25.06 -14.40 -7.70
CA GLY A 283 -25.39 -13.02 -8.07
C GLY A 283 -24.32 -11.97 -7.78
N GLY A 284 -23.08 -12.39 -7.46
CA GLY A 284 -21.94 -11.48 -7.30
C GLY A 284 -21.17 -11.20 -8.60
N VAL A 285 -20.12 -10.37 -8.51
CA VAL A 285 -19.26 -10.01 -9.66
C VAL A 285 -18.25 -11.13 -10.01
N GLY A 286 -18.00 -12.07 -9.08
CA GLY A 286 -17.19 -13.27 -9.32
C GLY A 286 -15.70 -13.14 -9.01
N PHE A 287 -15.24 -12.03 -8.41
CA PHE A 287 -13.85 -11.90 -8.00
C PHE A 287 -13.51 -12.79 -6.79
N ASP A 288 -12.25 -13.21 -6.69
CA ASP A 288 -11.75 -13.93 -5.54
C ASP A 288 -11.32 -13.02 -4.39
N TYR A 289 -10.75 -11.87 -4.71
CA TYR A 289 -10.26 -10.90 -3.74
C TYR A 289 -10.47 -9.48 -4.27
N ARG A 290 -10.57 -8.53 -3.36
CA ARG A 290 -10.37 -7.10 -3.64
C ARG A 290 -9.10 -6.59 -2.98
N LEU A 291 -8.52 -5.52 -3.51
CA LEU A 291 -7.53 -4.73 -2.77
C LEU A 291 -8.20 -3.97 -1.62
N HIS A 292 -7.56 -3.91 -0.45
CA HIS A 292 -8.01 -3.14 0.71
C HIS A 292 -7.32 -1.75 0.75
N MET A 293 -7.58 -0.96 -0.29
CA MET A 293 -6.79 0.23 -0.64
C MET A 293 -6.69 1.28 0.49
N ALA A 294 -7.76 1.47 1.26
CA ALA A 294 -7.85 2.43 2.36
C ALA A 294 -6.83 2.23 3.51
N ILE A 295 -6.15 1.07 3.59
CA ILE A 295 -5.09 0.84 4.58
C ILE A 295 -3.88 1.75 4.32
N ALA A 296 -3.46 1.89 3.06
CA ALA A 296 -2.29 2.69 2.72
C ALA A 296 -2.52 4.18 2.99
N ASP A 297 -3.67 4.71 2.54
CA ASP A 297 -4.12 6.07 2.85
C ASP A 297 -4.09 6.36 4.35
N LYS A 298 -4.52 5.40 5.19
CA LYS A 298 -4.54 5.55 6.64
C LYS A 298 -3.14 5.64 7.24
N TRP A 299 -2.19 4.83 6.75
CA TRP A 299 -0.79 4.96 7.20
C TRP A 299 -0.19 6.30 6.79
N ILE A 300 -0.47 6.78 5.58
CA ILE A 300 -0.05 8.13 5.14
C ILE A 300 -0.69 9.22 6.02
N GLU A 301 -1.98 9.13 6.33
CA GLU A 301 -2.72 10.04 7.21
C GLU A 301 -2.10 10.10 8.62
N MET A 302 -1.64 8.96 9.13
CA MET A 302 -1.02 8.85 10.45
C MET A 302 0.46 9.27 10.45
N LEU A 303 1.23 8.98 9.40
CA LEU A 303 2.62 9.42 9.23
C LEU A 303 2.75 10.94 9.05
N LYS A 304 1.68 11.62 8.63
CA LYS A 304 1.55 13.08 8.61
C LYS A 304 1.23 13.69 10.00
N LYS A 305 0.96 12.86 11.02
CA LYS A 305 0.75 13.25 12.43
C LYS A 305 1.94 12.85 13.31
N ARG A 306 1.97 13.33 14.55
CA ARG A 306 2.96 12.89 15.55
C ARG A 306 2.50 11.59 16.22
N ASP A 307 3.45 10.78 16.69
CA ASP A 307 3.18 9.50 17.38
C ASP A 307 2.24 9.67 18.59
N GLU A 308 2.26 10.82 19.27
CA GLU A 308 1.37 11.08 20.42
C GLU A 308 -0.10 11.26 20.03
N ASP A 309 -0.38 11.65 18.78
CA ASP A 309 -1.71 11.93 18.24
C ASP A 309 -2.33 10.70 17.54
N TRP A 310 -1.62 9.56 17.48
CA TRP A 310 -2.09 8.32 16.85
C TRP A 310 -3.17 7.64 17.69
N GLN A 311 -4.34 7.38 17.09
CA GLN A 311 -5.44 6.67 17.75
C GLN A 311 -5.41 5.19 17.38
N MET A 312 -5.42 4.31 18.39
CA MET A 312 -5.38 2.86 18.22
C MET A 312 -6.71 2.31 17.70
N GLY A 313 -7.83 2.94 18.09
CA GLY A 313 -9.16 2.66 17.56
C GLY A 313 -9.27 2.92 16.06
N ASP A 314 -8.59 3.96 15.54
CA ASP A 314 -8.53 4.28 14.12
C ASP A 314 -7.78 3.22 13.32
N ILE A 315 -6.61 2.77 13.81
CA ILE A 315 -5.83 1.67 13.20
C ILE A 315 -6.70 0.41 13.11
N ILE A 316 -7.29 0.01 14.24
CA ILE A 316 -8.16 -1.17 14.30
C ILE A 316 -9.37 -1.01 13.37
N TYR A 317 -10.01 0.16 13.35
CA TYR A 317 -11.17 0.40 12.49
C TYR A 317 -10.80 0.23 11.02
N THR A 318 -9.79 0.92 10.49
CA THR A 318 -9.42 0.77 9.07
C THR A 318 -9.00 -0.66 8.73
N LEU A 319 -8.18 -1.32 9.57
CA LEU A 319 -7.75 -2.69 9.27
C LEU A 319 -8.90 -3.73 9.30
N THR A 320 -9.98 -3.48 10.04
CA THR A 320 -11.07 -4.46 10.25
C THR A 320 -12.41 -4.09 9.61
N ASN A 321 -12.59 -2.86 9.14
CA ASN A 321 -13.80 -2.38 8.44
C ASN A 321 -13.88 -2.90 6.99
N ARG A 322 -13.95 -4.23 6.83
CA ARG A 322 -14.19 -4.92 5.56
C ARG A 322 -15.48 -5.74 5.59
N ARG A 323 -15.99 -6.09 4.42
CA ARG A 323 -17.23 -6.85 4.27
C ARG A 323 -17.03 -8.31 4.69
N TRP A 324 -17.84 -8.80 5.62
CA TRP A 324 -17.78 -10.21 6.05
C TRP A 324 -18.14 -11.15 4.88
N SER A 325 -17.42 -12.27 4.77
CA SER A 325 -17.45 -13.22 3.64
C SER A 325 -16.93 -12.71 2.28
N GLU A 326 -16.41 -11.48 2.18
CA GLU A 326 -15.68 -11.01 0.98
C GLU A 326 -14.19 -10.86 1.33
N LYS A 327 -13.31 -11.57 0.60
CA LYS A 327 -11.88 -11.67 0.94
C LYS A 327 -11.10 -10.43 0.50
N CYS A 328 -10.24 -9.90 1.36
CA CYS A 328 -9.37 -8.76 1.05
C CYS A 328 -7.89 -9.12 0.96
N ILE A 329 -7.17 -8.53 0.01
CA ILE A 329 -5.70 -8.44 0.02
C ILE A 329 -5.31 -7.11 0.66
N SER A 330 -4.45 -7.18 1.68
CA SER A 330 -3.98 -6.03 2.45
C SER A 330 -2.52 -5.70 2.16
N TYR A 331 -2.17 -4.42 2.18
CA TYR A 331 -0.80 -3.93 2.01
C TYR A 331 -0.65 -2.64 2.83
N ALA A 332 0.58 -2.34 3.25
CA ALA A 332 0.87 -1.13 4.01
C ALA A 332 1.04 0.09 3.09
N GLU A 333 1.59 -0.14 1.90
CA GLU A 333 1.87 0.83 0.84
C GLU A 333 1.87 0.08 -0.50
N SER A 334 1.29 0.66 -1.56
CA SER A 334 1.31 0.15 -2.94
C SER A 334 2.49 0.74 -3.72
N HIS A 335 2.56 0.39 -5.00
CA HIS A 335 3.39 1.10 -5.96
C HIS A 335 3.07 2.61 -6.07
N ASP A 336 1.84 3.06 -5.80
CA ASP A 336 1.46 4.49 -5.89
C ASP A 336 2.26 5.36 -4.91
N GLN A 337 2.37 4.92 -3.65
CA GLN A 337 3.16 5.63 -2.63
C GLN A 337 4.66 5.57 -2.93
N ALA A 338 5.10 4.61 -3.76
CA ALA A 338 6.47 4.55 -4.22
C ALA A 338 6.75 5.47 -5.42
N LEU A 339 5.75 6.04 -6.11
CA LEU A 339 5.93 6.93 -7.26
C LEU A 339 6.26 8.39 -6.86
N VAL A 340 6.83 9.13 -7.81
CA VAL A 340 7.17 10.55 -7.65
C VAL A 340 5.92 11.40 -7.38
N GLY A 341 5.84 11.95 -6.17
CA GLY A 341 4.71 12.75 -5.71
C GLY A 341 4.32 12.46 -4.26
N ASP A 342 4.52 11.22 -3.82
CA ASP A 342 4.44 10.82 -2.40
C ASP A 342 5.81 10.29 -1.92
N LYS A 343 5.81 9.50 -0.85
CA LYS A 343 6.98 8.84 -0.26
C LYS A 343 6.61 7.43 0.21
N THR A 344 7.58 6.51 0.17
CA THR A 344 7.47 5.22 0.87
C THR A 344 7.34 5.41 2.38
N ILE A 345 6.79 4.43 3.10
CA ILE A 345 6.69 4.45 4.57
C ILE A 345 8.08 4.61 5.20
N ALA A 346 9.11 3.98 4.64
CA ALA A 346 10.49 4.17 5.06
C ALA A 346 10.93 5.65 4.96
N PHE A 347 10.65 6.32 3.85
CA PHE A 347 11.05 7.70 3.62
C PHE A 347 10.12 8.75 4.30
N TRP A 348 8.88 8.38 4.64
CA TRP A 348 8.03 9.11 5.60
C TRP A 348 8.57 9.03 7.04
N LEU A 349 9.10 7.86 7.44
CA LEU A 349 9.57 7.61 8.80
C LEU A 349 10.96 8.17 9.10
N MET A 350 11.86 8.18 8.10
CA MET A 350 13.29 8.44 8.27
C MET A 350 13.84 9.57 7.37
N ASP A 351 13.16 9.90 6.27
CA ASP A 351 13.57 10.95 5.31
C ASP A 351 15.07 10.84 4.92
N LYS A 352 15.79 11.96 4.80
CA LYS A 352 17.20 12.02 4.43
C LYS A 352 18.18 11.34 5.41
N ASP A 353 17.80 11.07 6.66
CA ASP A 353 18.70 10.40 7.61
C ASP A 353 19.04 8.97 7.13
N MET A 354 18.21 8.40 6.24
CA MET A 354 18.48 7.14 5.55
C MET A 354 19.81 7.11 4.78
N TYR A 355 20.32 8.26 4.33
CA TYR A 355 21.57 8.33 3.56
C TYR A 355 22.82 8.31 4.46
N ASP A 356 22.75 8.88 5.68
CA ASP A 356 23.90 9.08 6.57
C ASP A 356 24.00 8.04 7.71
N PHE A 357 22.87 7.49 8.15
CA PHE A 357 22.76 6.71 9.40
C PHE A 357 22.28 5.26 9.22
N MET A 358 21.98 4.81 8.00
CA MET A 358 21.65 3.40 7.73
C MET A 358 22.85 2.45 7.77
N ALA A 359 24.06 2.93 8.07
CA ALA A 359 25.22 2.08 8.31
C ALA A 359 25.20 1.47 9.73
N VAL A 360 25.68 0.23 9.86
CA VAL A 360 25.72 -0.52 11.13
C VAL A 360 26.94 -0.17 11.99
N ASP A 361 28.04 0.29 11.37
CA ASP A 361 29.28 0.71 12.05
C ASP A 361 29.16 2.05 12.79
N ARG A 362 28.10 2.82 12.50
CA ARG A 362 27.78 4.10 13.14
C ARG A 362 26.68 3.94 14.20
N PRO A 363 26.70 4.73 15.29
CA PRO A 363 25.55 4.87 16.17
C PRO A 363 24.30 5.29 15.39
N SER A 364 23.17 4.65 15.69
CA SER A 364 21.87 5.01 15.14
C SER A 364 21.38 6.35 15.70
N THR A 365 20.40 6.97 15.02
CA THR A 365 19.69 8.13 15.56
C THR A 365 18.32 7.71 16.09
N PRO A 366 17.71 8.44 17.06
CA PRO A 366 16.34 8.16 17.51
C PRO A 366 15.29 8.21 16.38
N LEU A 367 15.59 8.85 15.25
CA LEU A 367 14.73 8.87 14.07
C LEU A 367 14.84 7.56 13.27
N ILE A 368 16.06 7.04 13.05
CA ILE A 368 16.28 5.73 12.43
C ILE A 368 15.74 4.60 13.32
N ASP A 369 15.96 4.66 14.64
CA ASP A 369 15.43 3.66 15.57
C ASP A 369 13.89 3.66 15.61
N ARG A 370 13.26 4.84 15.59
CA ARG A 370 11.80 4.99 15.40
C ARG A 370 11.37 4.38 14.07
N GLY A 371 12.06 4.70 12.98
CA GLY A 371 11.67 4.30 11.64
C GLY A 371 11.77 2.80 11.41
N ILE A 372 12.90 2.19 11.77
CA ILE A 372 13.08 0.73 11.71
C ILE A 372 12.01 0.02 12.53
N ALA A 373 11.72 0.48 13.75
CA ALA A 373 10.68 -0.11 14.59
C ALA A 373 9.27 0.02 13.99
N LEU A 374 8.84 1.24 13.64
CA LEU A 374 7.49 1.48 13.10
C LEU A 374 7.27 0.81 11.74
N HIS A 375 8.26 0.76 10.85
CA HIS A 375 8.17 0.08 9.56
C HIS A 375 7.84 -1.41 9.71
N LYS A 376 8.52 -2.10 10.65
CA LYS A 376 8.23 -3.50 11.02
C LYS A 376 6.83 -3.65 11.61
N MET A 377 6.45 -2.77 12.54
CA MET A 377 5.14 -2.83 13.21
C MET A 377 3.97 -2.59 12.25
N ILE A 378 4.06 -1.57 11.38
CA ILE A 378 3.02 -1.19 10.41
C ILE A 378 2.74 -2.34 9.44
N ARG A 379 3.79 -3.00 8.92
CA ARG A 379 3.62 -4.15 8.03
C ARG A 379 3.06 -5.37 8.75
N LEU A 380 3.56 -5.70 9.95
CA LEU A 380 3.07 -6.87 10.70
C LEU A 380 1.61 -6.71 11.18
N ILE A 381 1.19 -5.52 11.62
CA ILE A 381 -0.22 -5.31 12.01
C ILE A 381 -1.15 -5.31 10.79
N THR A 382 -0.68 -4.79 9.65
CA THR A 382 -1.40 -4.84 8.38
C THR A 382 -1.62 -6.28 7.93
N MET A 383 -0.59 -7.12 7.97
CA MET A 383 -0.72 -8.56 7.67
C MET A 383 -1.59 -9.30 8.70
N GLY A 384 -1.46 -8.97 9.99
CA GLY A 384 -2.15 -9.66 11.08
C GLY A 384 -3.66 -9.39 11.20
N LEU A 385 -4.14 -8.25 10.70
CA LEU A 385 -5.55 -7.83 10.80
C LEU A 385 -6.20 -7.46 9.45
N GLY A 386 -5.45 -6.95 8.48
CA GLY A 386 -5.96 -6.18 7.34
C GLY A 386 -6.73 -6.96 6.28
N GLY A 387 -6.53 -8.28 6.17
CA GLY A 387 -7.13 -9.09 5.11
C GLY A 387 -6.92 -10.59 5.27
N GLU A 388 -7.23 -11.30 4.19
CA GLU A 388 -7.09 -12.74 3.97
C GLU A 388 -5.93 -13.05 3.00
N GLY A 389 -5.32 -12.01 2.44
CA GLY A 389 -4.06 -12.01 1.70
C GLY A 389 -3.20 -10.78 2.08
N TYR A 390 -1.91 -10.86 1.77
CA TYR A 390 -0.93 -9.78 1.94
C TYR A 390 -0.22 -9.48 0.64
N LEU A 391 0.07 -8.21 0.38
CA LEU A 391 0.84 -7.73 -0.77
C LEU A 391 1.96 -6.78 -0.30
N ASN A 392 3.12 -6.90 -0.95
CA ASN A 392 4.26 -6.00 -0.79
C ASN A 392 4.81 -5.64 -2.18
N PHE A 393 5.00 -4.35 -2.44
CA PHE A 393 5.63 -3.85 -3.65
C PHE A 393 7.16 -3.82 -3.55
N MET A 394 7.84 -4.21 -4.63
CA MET A 394 9.28 -4.48 -4.66
C MET A 394 10.19 -3.35 -4.14
N GLY A 395 10.95 -3.69 -3.09
CA GLY A 395 11.83 -2.79 -2.34
C GLY A 395 11.28 -2.40 -0.96
N ASN A 396 9.96 -2.42 -0.78
CA ASN A 396 9.32 -2.00 0.47
C ASN A 396 9.48 -3.07 1.57
N GLU A 397 9.84 -4.31 1.21
CA GLU A 397 10.18 -5.39 2.13
C GLU A 397 11.43 -5.04 2.98
N PHE A 398 12.37 -4.28 2.42
CA PHE A 398 13.58 -3.81 3.11
C PHE A 398 13.60 -2.30 3.36
N GLY A 399 12.52 -1.58 3.05
CA GLY A 399 12.42 -0.13 3.21
C GLY A 399 13.33 0.65 2.26
N HIS A 400 13.22 0.37 0.95
CA HIS A 400 13.98 1.04 -0.11
C HIS A 400 13.87 2.58 0.02
N PRO A 401 15.00 3.33 -0.04
CA PRO A 401 15.01 4.78 0.08
C PRO A 401 14.50 5.47 -1.21
N GLU A 402 14.45 6.80 -1.20
CA GLU A 402 14.05 7.62 -2.36
C GLU A 402 12.60 7.34 -2.79
N TRP A 403 12.33 7.41 -4.10
CA TRP A 403 11.05 7.16 -4.76
C TRP A 403 11.33 6.63 -6.18
N ILE A 404 10.28 6.30 -6.92
CA ILE A 404 10.31 5.86 -8.31
C ILE A 404 9.94 7.04 -9.21
N ASP A 405 10.76 7.28 -10.22
CA ASP A 405 10.42 8.18 -11.32
C ASP A 405 10.86 7.54 -12.63
N PHE A 406 9.96 7.51 -13.61
CA PHE A 406 10.17 6.90 -14.92
C PHE A 406 10.73 7.91 -15.91
N PRO A 407 11.55 7.48 -16.89
CA PRO A 407 12.14 8.38 -17.89
C PRO A 407 11.05 9.11 -18.69
N ARG A 408 10.91 10.43 -18.46
CA ARG A 408 9.83 11.24 -19.03
C ARG A 408 10.28 12.64 -19.44
N GLY A 409 9.67 13.14 -20.50
CA GLY A 409 9.82 14.51 -20.99
C GLY A 409 8.96 15.52 -20.22
N GLU A 410 8.98 16.76 -20.68
CA GLU A 410 8.07 17.81 -20.21
C GLU A 410 6.61 17.42 -20.54
N GLN A 411 5.72 17.60 -19.57
CA GLN A 411 4.27 17.45 -19.77
C GLN A 411 3.60 18.83 -19.66
N ARG A 412 2.55 19.05 -20.46
CA ARG A 412 1.76 20.29 -20.44
C ARG A 412 0.32 19.96 -20.14
N LEU A 413 -0.21 20.55 -19.06
CA LEU A 413 -1.59 20.33 -18.64
C LEU A 413 -2.56 21.20 -19.46
N SER A 414 -3.85 20.88 -19.40
CA SER A 414 -4.92 21.55 -20.14
C SER A 414 -5.17 23.00 -19.70
N ASP A 415 -4.69 23.41 -18.52
CA ASP A 415 -4.67 24.79 -18.03
C ASP A 415 -3.47 25.61 -18.54
N GLY A 416 -2.56 24.98 -19.29
CA GLY A 416 -1.32 25.58 -19.80
C GLY A 416 -0.13 25.54 -18.84
N SER A 417 -0.28 24.96 -17.64
CA SER A 417 0.83 24.73 -16.73
C SER A 417 1.77 23.63 -17.24
N VAL A 418 3.02 23.64 -16.75
CA VAL A 418 4.10 22.79 -17.25
C VAL A 418 4.67 21.97 -16.10
N ILE A 419 4.56 20.64 -16.20
CA ILE A 419 5.23 19.70 -15.30
C ILE A 419 6.60 19.38 -15.92
N PRO A 420 7.71 19.69 -15.24
CA PRO A 420 9.05 19.40 -15.77
C PRO A 420 9.29 17.89 -15.85
N GLY A 421 9.87 17.47 -16.97
CA GLY A 421 10.41 16.12 -17.13
C GLY A 421 11.68 15.91 -16.31
N ASN A 422 12.17 14.67 -16.28
CA ASN A 422 13.41 14.29 -15.60
C ASN A 422 14.57 14.05 -16.58
N ASN A 423 14.53 14.69 -17.75
CA ASN A 423 15.47 14.52 -18.86
C ASN A 423 15.60 13.05 -19.34
N PHE A 424 14.50 12.28 -19.27
CA PHE A 424 14.47 10.84 -19.56
C PHE A 424 15.45 10.02 -18.70
N SER A 425 15.63 10.41 -17.43
CA SER A 425 16.50 9.71 -16.48
C SER A 425 15.91 8.36 -16.05
N TYR A 426 16.77 7.34 -15.99
CA TYR A 426 16.47 6.04 -15.41
C TYR A 426 16.94 5.90 -13.95
N ASP A 427 17.52 6.95 -13.34
CA ASP A 427 18.12 6.86 -11.99
C ASP A 427 17.13 6.48 -10.88
N LYS A 428 15.83 6.78 -11.05
CA LYS A 428 14.77 6.34 -10.13
C LYS A 428 13.92 5.19 -10.69
N CYS A 429 14.21 4.73 -11.90
CA CYS A 429 13.57 3.60 -12.57
C CYS A 429 14.38 2.31 -12.35
N ARG A 430 14.81 2.07 -11.10
CA ARG A 430 15.66 0.94 -10.68
C ARG A 430 15.33 0.48 -9.25
N ARG A 431 15.76 -0.72 -8.86
CA ARG A 431 15.64 -1.30 -7.50
C ARG A 431 17.02 -1.67 -6.94
N ARG A 432 17.42 -0.99 -5.85
CA ARG A 432 18.70 -1.19 -5.16
C ARG A 432 18.64 -2.35 -4.17
N PHE A 433 18.49 -3.56 -4.70
CA PHE A 433 18.47 -4.81 -3.92
C PHE A 433 19.77 -5.04 -3.14
N ASP A 434 20.89 -4.49 -3.62
CA ASP A 434 22.18 -4.47 -2.94
C ASP A 434 22.13 -3.82 -1.55
N LEU A 435 21.21 -2.88 -1.30
CA LEU A 435 21.03 -2.28 0.02
C LEU A 435 20.48 -3.29 1.04
N GLY A 436 19.48 -4.09 0.64
CA GLY A 436 18.87 -5.12 1.49
C GLY A 436 19.80 -6.32 1.75
N ASP A 437 20.74 -6.58 0.84
CA ASP A 437 21.74 -7.65 0.96
C ASP A 437 23.04 -7.22 1.67
N ALA A 438 23.25 -5.93 1.89
CA ALA A 438 24.47 -5.41 2.51
C ALA A 438 24.50 -5.65 4.04
N ASP A 439 25.30 -6.61 4.49
CA ASP A 439 25.58 -6.93 5.91
C ASP A 439 25.99 -5.73 6.78
N TYR A 440 26.53 -4.68 6.17
CA TYR A 440 26.95 -3.44 6.84
C TYR A 440 25.86 -2.35 6.88
N LEU A 441 24.66 -2.61 6.35
CA LEU A 441 23.53 -1.67 6.33
C LEU A 441 22.29 -2.21 7.07
N ARG A 442 21.53 -1.29 7.66
CA ARG A 442 20.33 -1.57 8.47
C ARG A 442 19.12 -2.03 7.65
N TYR A 443 19.12 -1.80 6.33
CA TYR A 443 18.09 -2.34 5.41
C TYR A 443 17.99 -3.87 5.49
N ARG A 444 19.11 -4.59 5.69
CA ARG A 444 19.10 -6.03 5.87
C ARG A 444 18.20 -6.46 7.04
N GLY A 445 18.19 -5.73 8.16
CA GLY A 445 17.31 -6.05 9.29
C GLY A 445 15.82 -5.91 8.98
N LEU A 446 15.45 -5.04 8.04
CA LEU A 446 14.07 -4.96 7.54
C LEU A 446 13.75 -6.13 6.59
N GLN A 447 14.71 -6.53 5.73
CA GLN A 447 14.58 -7.69 4.84
C GLN A 447 14.43 -9.01 5.62
N GLU A 448 15.27 -9.23 6.65
CA GLU A 448 15.21 -10.42 7.51
C GLU A 448 13.90 -10.47 8.31
N PHE A 449 13.37 -9.30 8.74
CA PHE A 449 12.05 -9.22 9.40
C PHE A 449 10.91 -9.56 8.44
N ASP A 450 10.99 -9.13 7.17
CA ASP A 450 9.99 -9.54 6.17
C ASP A 450 9.99 -11.05 6.00
N GLN A 451 11.16 -11.65 5.80
CA GLN A 451 11.30 -13.09 5.64
C GLN A 451 10.74 -13.84 6.86
N ALA A 452 11.00 -13.36 8.08
CA ALA A 452 10.43 -13.92 9.30
C ALA A 452 8.90 -13.75 9.40
N MET A 453 8.35 -12.63 8.88
CA MET A 453 6.92 -12.35 8.83
C MET A 453 6.18 -13.24 7.81
N GLN A 454 6.70 -13.38 6.59
CA GLN A 454 6.10 -14.28 5.58
C GLN A 454 6.13 -15.74 6.04
N HIS A 455 7.23 -16.17 6.68
CA HIS A 455 7.34 -17.52 7.27
C HIS A 455 6.47 -17.71 8.51
N LEU A 456 6.13 -16.65 9.27
CA LEU A 456 5.17 -16.75 10.36
C LEU A 456 3.79 -17.16 9.82
N GLU A 457 3.32 -16.53 8.74
CA GLU A 457 2.06 -16.90 8.10
C GLU A 457 2.12 -18.32 7.50
N GLU A 458 3.21 -18.71 6.82
CA GLU A 458 3.36 -20.08 6.30
C GLU A 458 3.29 -21.15 7.41
N ASN A 459 3.76 -20.84 8.63
CA ASN A 459 3.78 -21.77 9.76
C ASN A 459 2.49 -21.79 10.60
N TYR A 460 1.61 -20.77 10.50
CA TYR A 460 0.44 -20.61 11.38
C TYR A 460 -0.88 -20.34 10.65
N GLY A 461 -0.88 -19.89 9.39
CA GLY A 461 -2.08 -19.70 8.56
C GLY A 461 -3.10 -18.71 9.14
N PHE A 462 -2.63 -17.67 9.81
CA PHE A 462 -3.47 -16.73 10.56
C PHE A 462 -4.29 -15.82 9.62
N MET A 463 -3.77 -15.44 8.45
CA MET A 463 -4.52 -14.56 7.53
C MET A 463 -5.84 -15.18 7.07
N THR A 464 -5.93 -16.50 6.94
CA THR A 464 -7.19 -17.20 6.59
C THR A 464 -7.90 -17.86 7.78
N SER A 465 -7.58 -17.46 9.01
CA SER A 465 -8.27 -17.98 10.20
C SER A 465 -9.64 -17.33 10.40
N GLU A 466 -10.66 -18.16 10.62
CA GLU A 466 -11.98 -17.72 11.12
C GLU A 466 -11.89 -17.06 12.50
N HIS A 467 -10.91 -17.43 13.33
CA HIS A 467 -10.72 -16.80 14.63
C HIS A 467 -9.96 -15.49 14.48
N GLN A 468 -10.67 -14.39 14.74
CA GLN A 468 -10.13 -13.05 14.97
C GLN A 468 -10.82 -12.47 16.20
N PHE A 469 -10.05 -11.88 17.12
CA PHE A 469 -10.60 -11.16 18.28
C PHE A 469 -9.68 -10.03 18.72
N ILE A 470 -10.14 -8.78 18.70
CA ILE A 470 -9.35 -7.63 19.17
C ILE A 470 -9.70 -7.40 20.64
N SER A 471 -8.82 -7.85 21.54
CA SER A 471 -9.04 -7.76 22.99
C SER A 471 -8.66 -6.39 23.55
N ARG A 472 -7.71 -5.68 22.94
CA ARG A 472 -7.27 -4.36 23.40
C ARG A 472 -6.92 -3.40 22.26
N LYS A 473 -7.29 -2.14 22.46
CA LYS A 473 -6.95 -0.98 21.63
C LYS A 473 -6.88 0.25 22.54
N ASP A 474 -5.88 0.25 23.41
CA ASP A 474 -5.77 1.21 24.52
C ASP A 474 -5.16 2.54 24.04
N GLU A 475 -5.87 3.64 24.30
CA GLU A 475 -5.46 4.98 23.86
C GLU A 475 -4.56 5.72 24.86
N ALA A 476 -4.50 5.28 26.13
CA ALA A 476 -3.57 5.84 27.10
C ALA A 476 -2.20 5.18 26.95
N ASP A 477 -2.18 3.85 26.82
CA ASP A 477 -0.95 3.07 26.70
C ASP A 477 -0.44 2.95 25.25
N ARG A 478 -1.27 3.28 24.26
CA ARG A 478 -1.03 3.00 22.82
C ARG A 478 -0.71 1.52 22.56
N VAL A 479 -1.40 0.62 23.28
CA VAL A 479 -1.22 -0.83 23.17
C VAL A 479 -2.41 -1.46 22.44
N ILE A 480 -2.10 -2.21 21.38
CA ILE A 480 -3.04 -3.05 20.65
C ILE A 480 -2.75 -4.52 20.98
N VAL A 481 -3.80 -5.29 21.29
CA VAL A 481 -3.73 -6.75 21.46
C VAL A 481 -4.88 -7.40 20.71
N PHE A 482 -4.56 -8.44 19.93
CA PHE A 482 -5.55 -9.25 19.24
C PHE A 482 -5.11 -10.71 19.11
N GLU A 483 -6.08 -11.60 18.93
CA GLU A 483 -5.88 -12.98 18.52
C GLU A 483 -6.25 -13.12 17.03
N ARG A 484 -5.42 -13.82 16.26
CA ARG A 484 -5.74 -14.28 14.90
C ARG A 484 -5.17 -15.68 14.71
N GLY A 485 -6.02 -16.68 14.48
CA GLY A 485 -5.63 -18.09 14.53
C GLY A 485 -5.18 -18.52 15.93
N ASP A 486 -4.10 -19.29 16.01
CA ASP A 486 -3.51 -19.74 17.27
C ASP A 486 -2.58 -18.70 17.94
N LEU A 487 -2.38 -17.53 17.32
CA LEU A 487 -1.45 -16.49 17.77
C LEU A 487 -2.17 -15.36 18.51
N VAL A 488 -1.65 -15.01 19.70
CA VAL A 488 -1.86 -13.71 20.35
C VAL A 488 -0.80 -12.75 19.82
N PHE A 489 -1.20 -11.57 19.35
CA PHE A 489 -0.34 -10.49 18.90
C PHE A 489 -0.39 -9.33 19.89
N VAL A 490 0.77 -8.84 20.32
CA VAL A 490 0.91 -7.64 21.17
C VAL A 490 1.69 -6.57 20.42
N PHE A 491 1.17 -5.36 20.33
CA PHE A 491 1.83 -4.18 19.76
C PHE A 491 1.84 -3.03 20.76
N ASN A 492 3.01 -2.49 21.08
CA ASN A 492 3.15 -1.25 21.86
C ASN A 492 3.62 -0.11 20.93
N PHE A 493 2.69 0.76 20.51
CA PHE A 493 2.98 1.93 19.67
C PHE A 493 3.42 3.16 20.48
N HIS A 494 3.51 3.09 21.80
CA HIS A 494 3.93 4.24 22.60
C HIS A 494 5.37 4.64 22.26
N TRP A 495 5.55 5.94 22.02
CA TRP A 495 6.79 6.56 21.56
C TRP A 495 7.96 6.50 22.58
N THR A 496 7.70 6.12 23.83
CA THR A 496 8.64 6.12 24.97
C THR A 496 8.34 5.05 26.02
N SER A 497 7.08 4.88 26.44
CA SER A 497 6.70 4.01 27.56
C SER A 497 6.87 2.53 27.26
N SER A 498 7.50 1.82 28.19
CA SER A 498 7.67 0.36 28.18
C SER A 498 6.96 -0.24 29.38
N TYR A 499 6.18 -1.30 29.18
CA TYR A 499 5.25 -1.82 30.19
C TYR A 499 5.73 -3.15 30.77
N PHE A 500 5.91 -3.19 32.09
CA PHE A 500 6.23 -4.40 32.86
C PHE A 500 4.96 -5.02 33.41
N ASP A 501 4.93 -6.35 33.52
CA ASP A 501 3.79 -7.14 34.01
C ASP A 501 2.44 -6.75 33.38
N TYR A 502 2.46 -6.41 32.09
CA TYR A 502 1.29 -5.91 31.36
C TYR A 502 0.32 -7.06 31.11
N ARG A 503 -0.84 -7.04 31.76
CA ARG A 503 -1.84 -8.09 31.63
C ARG A 503 -2.56 -7.98 30.29
N ILE A 504 -2.68 -9.11 29.59
CA ILE A 504 -3.42 -9.23 28.33
C ILE A 504 -4.36 -10.46 28.38
N GLY A 505 -5.51 -10.37 27.71
CA GLY A 505 -6.44 -11.50 27.57
C GLY A 505 -5.99 -12.51 26.50
N CYS A 506 -6.43 -13.77 26.63
CA CYS A 506 -6.22 -14.84 25.65
C CYS A 506 -7.31 -15.92 25.72
N SER A 507 -7.57 -16.60 24.60
CA SER A 507 -8.67 -17.58 24.47
C SER A 507 -8.37 -18.96 25.05
N LYS A 508 -7.11 -19.36 25.16
CA LYS A 508 -6.70 -20.73 25.50
C LYS A 508 -5.80 -20.73 26.74
N PRO A 509 -6.14 -21.48 27.81
CA PRO A 509 -5.24 -21.63 28.95
C PRO A 509 -3.97 -22.38 28.57
N GLY A 510 -2.94 -22.28 29.39
CA GLY A 510 -1.69 -23.04 29.28
C GLY A 510 -0.47 -22.13 29.29
N LYS A 511 0.32 -22.23 28.22
CA LYS A 511 1.66 -21.66 28.13
C LYS A 511 1.90 -21.07 26.75
N TYR A 512 2.41 -19.85 26.72
CA TYR A 512 2.71 -19.08 25.52
C TYR A 512 4.22 -18.82 25.40
N LYS A 513 4.72 -18.68 24.17
CA LYS A 513 6.12 -18.41 23.85
C LYS A 513 6.25 -17.43 22.69
N ILE A 514 7.30 -16.63 22.67
CA ILE A 514 7.59 -15.71 21.57
C ILE A 514 8.01 -16.49 20.33
N VAL A 515 7.33 -16.29 19.20
CA VAL A 515 7.72 -16.90 17.90
C VAL A 515 8.31 -15.90 16.91
N LEU A 516 7.84 -14.65 16.95
CA LEU A 516 8.46 -13.51 16.28
C LEU A 516 8.62 -12.39 17.31
N ASP A 517 9.71 -11.65 17.23
CA ASP A 517 10.03 -10.52 18.10
C ASP A 517 10.58 -9.41 17.23
N SER A 518 9.91 -8.26 17.15
CA SER A 518 10.45 -7.12 16.37
C SER A 518 11.65 -6.46 17.04
N ASP A 519 11.95 -6.75 18.31
CA ASP A 519 13.08 -6.20 19.07
C ASP A 519 14.35 -7.07 18.99
N ASP A 520 14.34 -8.17 18.23
CA ASP A 520 15.53 -8.99 18.00
C ASP A 520 16.62 -8.18 17.23
N PRO A 521 17.90 -8.24 17.64
CA PRO A 521 19.01 -7.58 16.93
C PRO A 521 19.14 -7.93 15.45
N LEU A 522 18.75 -9.14 15.03
CA LEU A 522 18.72 -9.53 13.62
C LEU A 522 17.87 -8.57 12.78
N PHE A 523 16.81 -8.03 13.38
CA PHE A 523 15.89 -7.08 12.75
C PHE A 523 16.22 -5.62 13.10
N GLY A 524 17.38 -5.35 13.70
CA GLY A 524 17.76 -4.01 14.18
C GLY A 524 16.98 -3.56 15.43
N GLY A 525 16.58 -4.48 16.30
CA GLY A 525 16.02 -4.17 17.62
C GLY A 525 17.04 -4.16 18.77
N PHE A 526 16.57 -3.97 20.00
CA PHE A 526 17.41 -3.74 21.20
C PHE A 526 17.60 -4.96 22.12
N ASN A 527 17.11 -6.15 21.76
CA ASN A 527 17.23 -7.39 22.54
C ASN A 527 16.66 -7.32 23.97
N ARG A 528 15.55 -6.61 24.16
CA ARG A 528 14.95 -6.37 25.49
C ARG A 528 14.10 -7.54 26.00
N LEU A 529 13.85 -8.56 25.17
CA LEU A 529 12.99 -9.71 25.46
C LEU A 529 13.80 -11.03 25.45
N ASP A 530 13.55 -11.91 26.43
CA ASP A 530 14.09 -13.27 26.39
C ASP A 530 13.13 -14.19 25.61
N ARG A 531 13.52 -14.56 24.40
CA ARG A 531 12.77 -15.48 23.53
C ARG A 531 12.61 -16.90 24.12
N LYS A 532 13.29 -17.23 25.22
CA LYS A 532 13.11 -18.48 25.99
C LYS A 532 12.11 -18.37 27.13
N ALA A 533 11.62 -17.17 27.46
CA ALA A 533 10.63 -16.97 28.51
C ALA A 533 9.34 -17.75 28.22
N GLU A 534 8.75 -18.31 29.28
CA GLU A 534 7.51 -19.07 29.21
C GLU A 534 6.40 -18.30 29.93
N TYR A 535 5.36 -17.91 29.19
CA TYR A 535 4.28 -17.06 29.68
C TYR A 535 3.08 -17.93 30.07
N PHE A 536 2.78 -18.00 31.37
CA PHE A 536 1.73 -18.87 31.91
C PHE A 536 0.41 -18.12 32.09
N THR A 537 -0.70 -18.77 31.75
CA THR A 537 -2.03 -18.16 31.88
C THR A 537 -2.61 -18.28 33.29
N TYR A 538 -3.28 -17.23 33.72
CA TYR A 538 -4.21 -17.20 34.84
C TYR A 538 -5.64 -17.27 34.32
N ASP A 539 -6.47 -18.10 34.97
CA ASP A 539 -7.91 -18.17 34.71
C ASP A 539 -8.63 -16.92 35.23
N GLY A 540 -9.67 -16.49 34.52
CA GLY A 540 -10.55 -15.40 34.93
C GLY A 540 -10.69 -14.33 33.85
N LEU A 541 -11.92 -13.85 33.68
CA LEU A 541 -12.32 -12.91 32.62
C LEU A 541 -11.46 -11.64 32.64
N TYR A 542 -10.80 -11.36 31.52
CA TYR A 542 -9.98 -10.16 31.31
C TYR A 542 -9.92 -9.83 29.80
N ASP A 543 -10.08 -8.56 29.43
CA ASP A 543 -10.21 -8.11 28.03
C ASP A 543 -11.24 -8.93 27.20
N GLU A 544 -12.36 -9.31 27.82
CA GLU A 544 -13.39 -10.21 27.27
C GLU A 544 -12.89 -11.62 26.86
N ARG A 545 -11.72 -12.04 27.38
CA ARG A 545 -11.13 -13.37 27.18
C ARG A 545 -11.21 -14.20 28.47
N PRO A 546 -11.35 -15.55 28.40
CA PRO A 546 -11.51 -16.41 29.58
C PRO A 546 -10.25 -16.58 30.42
N CYS A 547 -9.07 -16.40 29.80
CA CYS A 547 -7.76 -16.54 30.40
C CYS A 547 -6.92 -15.27 30.13
N SER A 548 -5.82 -15.10 30.83
CA SER A 548 -4.92 -13.95 30.65
C SER A 548 -3.50 -14.27 31.08
N PHE A 549 -2.50 -13.57 30.54
CA PHE A 549 -1.11 -13.65 31.02
C PHE A 549 -0.47 -12.26 31.10
N MET A 550 0.69 -12.18 31.77
CA MET A 550 1.48 -10.95 31.86
C MET A 550 2.57 -10.96 30.79
N VAL A 551 2.86 -9.82 30.16
CA VAL A 551 4.00 -9.64 29.25
C VAL A 551 4.86 -8.44 29.66
N TYR A 552 6.13 -8.47 29.25
CA TYR A 552 6.91 -7.24 29.12
C TYR A 552 6.70 -6.72 27.69
N ALA A 553 6.28 -5.47 27.55
CA ALA A 553 6.01 -4.84 26.25
C ALA A 553 6.86 -3.55 26.11
N PRO A 554 8.09 -3.65 25.57
CA PRO A 554 8.94 -2.49 25.33
C PRO A 554 8.31 -1.47 24.37
N CYS A 555 8.76 -0.21 24.42
CA CYS A 555 8.30 0.81 23.47
C CYS A 555 8.69 0.48 22.02
N ARG A 556 7.74 0.71 21.11
CA ARG A 556 7.80 0.39 19.67
C ARG A 556 8.22 -1.06 19.39
N THR A 557 7.46 -2.02 19.91
CA THR A 557 7.66 -3.46 19.62
C THR A 557 6.37 -4.20 19.27
N ALA A 558 6.49 -5.25 18.47
CA ALA A 558 5.44 -6.21 18.15
C ALA A 558 5.90 -7.65 18.43
N VAL A 559 5.04 -8.43 19.10
CA VAL A 559 5.33 -9.79 19.58
C VAL A 559 4.13 -10.72 19.36
N PRO A 560 4.19 -11.63 18.37
CA PRO A 560 3.29 -12.78 18.25
C PRO A 560 3.71 -13.98 19.11
N ALA A 561 2.74 -14.65 19.74
CA ALA A 561 2.94 -15.82 20.59
C ALA A 561 1.77 -16.84 20.49
N PRO A 562 2.01 -18.13 20.18
CA PRO A 562 1.00 -19.18 20.21
C PRO A 562 0.90 -19.90 21.57
N SER A 563 -0.20 -20.60 21.77
CA SER A 563 -0.38 -21.54 22.88
C SER A 563 0.26 -22.90 22.59
N ASP A 564 1.10 -23.42 23.50
CA ASP A 564 1.82 -24.71 23.37
C ASP A 564 0.89 -25.94 23.27
N GLN A 565 -0.41 -25.82 23.56
CA GLN A 565 -1.34 -26.97 23.56
C GLN A 565 -1.46 -27.68 22.19
N GLY A 566 -1.15 -27.01 21.07
CA GLY A 566 -1.28 -27.58 19.73
C GLY A 566 -0.14 -28.50 19.27
N ARG A 567 1.10 -28.34 19.78
CA ARG A 567 2.31 -28.98 19.21
C ARG A 567 2.76 -30.23 19.97
N ARG A 568 1.91 -31.26 20.02
CA ARG A 568 2.28 -32.62 20.50
C ARG A 568 2.58 -33.62 19.36
N LEU A 569 3.33 -33.22 18.33
CA LEU A 569 3.85 -34.15 17.31
C LEU A 569 4.97 -33.55 16.42
N LYS A 570 6.17 -33.30 17.00
CA LYS A 570 7.47 -33.41 16.28
C LYS A 570 8.72 -33.27 17.15
N ASP A 571 8.68 -32.56 18.27
CA ASP A 571 9.88 -32.24 19.05
C ASP A 571 10.23 -33.33 20.09
N GLN A 572 10.96 -34.35 19.65
CA GLN A 572 11.74 -35.25 20.49
C GLN A 572 13.08 -35.59 19.83
N LEU A 573 14.11 -34.73 19.98
CA LEU A 573 15.52 -35.11 19.72
C LEU A 573 16.58 -34.05 20.16
N SER A 574 16.58 -33.60 21.42
CA SER A 574 17.82 -33.17 22.12
C SER A 574 17.58 -32.84 23.60
N GLU A 575 18.26 -33.55 24.51
CA GLU A 575 18.35 -33.16 25.93
C GLU A 575 19.66 -33.69 26.53
N SER A 576 19.99 -33.25 27.76
CA SER A 576 21.28 -33.37 28.48
C SER A 576 22.35 -32.33 28.09
N MET A 577 23.18 -31.81 29.00
CA MET A 577 23.40 -32.10 30.43
C MET A 577 23.35 -30.83 31.31
N SER A 578 23.22 -31.01 32.63
CA SER A 578 23.29 -29.97 33.67
C SER A 578 24.42 -30.24 34.67
N PHE A 579 24.86 -29.24 35.46
CA PHE A 579 25.65 -29.45 36.70
C PHE A 579 25.60 -28.24 37.67
N SER A 580 26.09 -28.41 38.92
CA SER A 580 26.05 -27.43 40.05
C SER A 580 27.22 -27.72 41.04
N SER A 581 27.60 -26.95 42.08
CA SER A 581 27.31 -25.61 42.66
C SER A 581 28.46 -25.31 43.70
N GLN A 582 28.45 -24.53 44.80
CA GLN A 582 27.46 -23.75 45.57
C GLN A 582 28.14 -22.78 46.58
N MET A 583 27.46 -21.66 46.94
CA MET A 583 27.39 -21.02 48.29
C MET A 583 28.60 -20.35 49.02
N LYS A 584 28.24 -19.30 49.80
CA LYS A 584 28.89 -18.69 51.01
C LYS A 584 30.17 -17.83 50.86
N LYS A 585 30.59 -17.02 51.86
CA LYS A 585 29.93 -16.04 52.80
C LYS A 585 31.02 -15.40 53.72
N GLU A 586 30.71 -14.27 54.38
CA GLU A 586 31.59 -13.51 55.32
C GLU A 586 32.85 -12.89 54.62
N ASP A 587 33.43 -11.76 55.04
CA ASP A 587 33.55 -11.14 56.38
C ASP A 587 33.33 -9.60 56.41
N ASP A 588 32.98 -9.06 57.58
CA ASP A 588 32.52 -7.67 57.79
C ASP A 588 33.45 -6.85 58.72
N GLU A 589 34.72 -6.60 58.34
CA GLU A 589 35.66 -5.81 59.19
C GLU A 589 36.59 -4.80 58.47
N LEU A 590 36.25 -4.34 57.25
CA LEU A 590 37.09 -3.40 56.47
C LEU A 590 36.52 -1.97 56.31
N SER A 591 35.22 -1.78 56.48
CA SER A 591 34.50 -0.57 56.02
C SER A 591 34.84 0.74 56.76
N MET A 592 35.32 0.68 58.01
CA MET A 592 35.57 1.88 58.83
C MET A 592 36.92 2.59 58.59
N LYS A 593 37.90 1.95 57.93
CA LYS A 593 39.17 2.61 57.55
C LYS A 593 39.19 3.14 56.12
N ALA A 594 38.42 2.54 55.21
CA ALA A 594 38.32 3.04 53.83
C ALA A 594 37.61 4.41 53.74
N LEU A 595 36.55 4.61 54.54
CA LEU A 595 35.67 5.78 54.45
C LEU A 595 36.34 7.12 54.84
N SER A 596 37.27 7.13 55.80
CA SER A 596 38.02 8.35 56.17
C SER A 596 39.11 8.69 55.14
N ALA A 597 39.78 7.67 54.60
CA ALA A 597 40.76 7.83 53.53
C ALA A 597 40.12 8.33 52.21
N PHE A 598 38.87 7.93 51.94
CA PHE A 598 38.11 8.44 50.80
C PHE A 598 37.81 9.94 50.92
N LYS A 599 37.22 10.38 52.05
CA LYS A 599 36.87 11.80 52.25
C LYS A 599 38.07 12.75 52.17
N ALA A 600 39.22 12.35 52.71
CA ALA A 600 40.45 13.14 52.60
C ALA A 600 40.94 13.30 51.15
N LYS A 601 40.77 12.27 50.29
CA LYS A 601 41.04 12.37 48.85
C LYS A 601 39.99 13.19 48.11
N GLU A 602 38.73 13.11 48.53
CA GLU A 602 37.61 13.84 47.91
C GLU A 602 37.79 15.36 48.03
N GLU A 603 38.20 15.87 49.20
CA GLU A 603 38.57 17.28 49.37
C GLU A 603 39.79 17.69 48.52
N GLU A 604 40.81 16.84 48.39
CA GLU A 604 41.99 17.15 47.58
C GLU A 604 41.66 17.20 46.08
N ILE A 605 40.80 16.29 45.61
CA ILE A 605 40.30 16.24 44.23
C ILE A 605 39.48 17.50 43.94
N GLU A 606 38.50 17.84 44.77
CA GLU A 606 37.59 18.97 44.49
C GLU A 606 38.33 20.31 44.52
N LYS A 607 39.38 20.44 45.35
CA LYS A 607 40.28 21.60 45.36
C LYS A 607 41.09 21.74 44.06
N LYS A 608 41.69 20.65 43.56
CA LYS A 608 42.36 20.61 42.24
C LYS A 608 41.39 20.87 41.08
N LYS A 609 40.16 20.41 41.21
CA LYS A 609 39.08 20.59 40.23
C LYS A 609 38.65 22.06 40.12
N MET A 610 38.59 22.81 41.24
CA MET A 610 38.44 24.28 41.19
C MET A 610 39.61 24.95 40.47
N GLU A 611 40.85 24.63 40.84
CA GLU A 611 42.05 25.25 40.25
C GLU A 611 42.17 24.98 38.72
N ILE A 612 41.77 23.78 38.27
CA ILE A 612 41.64 23.45 36.85
C ILE A 612 40.49 24.23 36.21
N ARG A 613 39.33 24.34 36.87
CA ARG A 613 38.16 25.05 36.34
C ARG A 613 38.45 26.53 36.10
N GLU A 614 39.13 27.21 37.01
CA GLU A 614 39.57 28.59 36.84
C GLU A 614 40.56 28.76 35.67
N ARG A 615 41.53 27.85 35.52
CA ARG A 615 42.47 27.86 34.38
C ARG A 615 41.78 27.62 33.05
N VAL A 616 40.84 26.67 32.99
CA VAL A 616 40.03 26.39 31.78
C VAL A 616 39.15 27.58 31.44
N GLN A 617 38.52 28.22 32.44
CA GLN A 617 37.67 29.40 32.23
C GLN A 617 38.49 30.62 31.75
N ALA A 618 39.73 30.78 32.24
CA ALA A 618 40.67 31.80 31.76
C ALA A 618 41.22 31.53 30.34
N GLN A 619 41.27 30.26 29.90
CA GLN A 619 41.59 29.91 28.50
C GLN A 619 40.38 30.08 27.58
N LEU A 620 39.18 29.67 28.02
CA LEU A 620 37.94 29.80 27.25
C LEU A 620 37.66 31.25 26.84
N GLY A 621 37.85 32.23 27.72
CA GLY A 621 37.70 33.65 27.37
C GLY A 621 38.63 34.11 26.24
N ARG A 622 39.86 33.58 26.16
CA ARG A 622 40.79 33.87 25.05
C ARG A 622 40.35 33.21 23.74
N VAL A 623 39.86 31.97 23.82
CA VAL A 623 39.31 31.24 22.66
C VAL A 623 38.04 31.93 22.14
N GLU A 624 37.19 32.46 23.01
CA GLU A 624 36.03 33.27 22.62
C GLU A 624 36.44 34.54 21.86
N ASP A 625 37.44 35.28 22.35
CA ASP A 625 37.85 36.54 21.72
C ASP A 625 38.62 36.33 20.41
N GLU A 626 39.41 35.26 20.28
CA GLU A 626 39.96 34.85 18.98
C GLU A 626 38.86 34.31 18.03
N SER A 627 37.84 33.62 18.53
CA SER A 627 36.70 33.17 17.72
C SER A 627 35.88 34.36 17.19
N LYS A 628 35.66 35.40 18.00
CA LYS A 628 35.02 36.66 17.57
C LYS A 628 35.85 37.36 16.48
N ARG A 629 37.19 37.38 16.61
CA ARG A 629 38.10 37.88 15.56
C ARG A 629 38.01 37.08 14.27
N LEU A 630 37.99 35.75 14.37
CA LEU A 630 37.83 34.84 13.21
C LEU A 630 36.46 35.01 12.54
N ALA A 631 35.40 35.28 13.30
CA ALA A 631 34.07 35.58 12.77
C ALA A 631 34.08 36.90 11.98
N MET A 632 34.66 37.98 12.52
CA MET A 632 34.77 39.26 11.80
C MET A 632 35.58 39.12 10.50
N ILE A 633 36.71 38.40 10.53
CA ILE A 633 37.54 38.17 9.34
C ILE A 633 36.78 37.32 8.29
N ARG A 634 35.95 36.36 8.72
CA ARG A 634 35.04 35.64 7.82
C ARG A 634 33.97 36.55 7.22
N GLU A 635 33.37 37.43 8.01
CA GLU A 635 32.32 38.35 7.56
C GLU A 635 32.87 39.37 6.54
N GLU A 636 34.09 39.87 6.74
CA GLU A 636 34.81 40.69 5.76
C GLU A 636 35.12 39.89 4.47
N LEU A 637 35.59 38.65 4.57
CA LEU A 637 35.88 37.80 3.40
C LEU A 637 34.62 37.39 2.63
N GLU A 638 33.51 37.06 3.30
CA GLU A 638 32.20 36.84 2.67
C GLU A 638 31.71 38.09 1.95
N GLY A 639 31.98 39.29 2.50
CA GLY A 639 31.64 40.57 1.90
C GLY A 639 32.33 40.86 0.56
N PHE A 640 33.44 40.18 0.25
CA PHE A 640 34.13 40.25 -1.05
C PHE A 640 33.74 39.11 -2.02
N ALA A 641 33.02 38.08 -1.56
CA ALA A 641 32.81 36.84 -2.30
C ALA A 641 31.46 36.75 -3.06
N ASP A 642 30.39 37.38 -2.57
CA ASP A 642 29.04 37.28 -3.18
C ASP A 642 28.34 38.64 -3.37
N PRO A 643 28.18 39.13 -4.62
CA PRO A 643 27.39 40.33 -4.93
C PRO A 643 25.88 40.19 -4.67
N MET A 644 25.31 38.99 -4.75
CA MET A 644 23.85 38.76 -4.78
C MET A 644 23.16 38.92 -3.42
N ARG A 645 23.91 38.89 -2.31
CA ARG A 645 23.37 39.08 -0.94
C ARG A 645 22.58 40.38 -0.77
N LYS A 646 22.90 41.44 -1.54
CA LYS A 646 22.10 42.69 -1.60
C LYS A 646 20.74 42.51 -2.27
N GLU A 647 20.66 41.72 -3.33
CA GLU A 647 19.40 41.43 -4.04
C GLU A 647 18.48 40.57 -3.19
N VAL A 648 19.01 39.51 -2.55
CA VAL A 648 18.27 38.67 -1.59
C VAL A 648 17.68 39.50 -0.44
N THR A 649 18.43 40.49 0.06
CA THR A 649 17.94 41.42 1.09
C THR A 649 16.83 42.35 0.57
N MET A 650 16.88 42.72 -0.72
CA MET A 650 15.82 43.50 -1.38
C MET A 650 14.57 42.67 -1.65
N VAL A 651 14.72 41.38 -1.99
CA VAL A 651 13.62 40.42 -2.17
C VAL A 651 12.91 40.16 -0.84
N ARG A 652 13.64 39.94 0.26
CA ARG A 652 13.02 39.82 1.60
C ARG A 652 12.15 41.03 1.95
N LYS A 653 12.63 42.26 1.74
CA LYS A 653 11.82 43.47 1.95
C LYS A 653 10.57 43.57 1.06
N LYS A 654 10.56 42.95 -0.13
CA LYS A 654 9.33 42.83 -0.95
C LYS A 654 8.36 41.80 -0.38
N ILE A 655 8.86 40.66 0.10
CA ILE A 655 8.05 39.62 0.76
C ILE A 655 7.41 40.19 2.04
N ASP A 656 8.18 40.89 2.88
CA ASP A 656 7.69 41.53 4.11
C ASP A 656 6.61 42.61 3.83
N SER A 657 6.61 43.22 2.64
CA SER A 657 5.58 44.16 2.20
C SER A 657 4.32 43.44 1.72
N LEU A 658 4.48 42.39 0.92
CA LEU A 658 3.38 41.57 0.40
C LEU A 658 2.61 40.84 1.53
N ASP A 659 3.29 40.28 2.53
CA ASP A 659 2.62 39.65 3.70
C ASP A 659 1.77 40.68 4.48
N LYS A 660 2.21 41.94 4.48
CA LYS A 660 1.49 43.06 5.10
C LYS A 660 0.22 43.46 4.34
N GLU A 661 0.22 43.29 3.01
CA GLU A 661 -0.93 43.52 2.12
C GLU A 661 -1.88 42.31 2.05
N LEU A 662 -1.37 41.10 2.29
CA LEU A 662 -2.15 39.85 2.32
C LEU A 662 -2.90 39.64 3.64
N LYS A 663 -2.39 40.12 4.78
CA LYS A 663 -3.06 39.97 6.08
C LYS A 663 -4.52 40.48 6.12
N PRO A 664 -4.84 41.67 5.58
CA PRO A 664 -6.24 42.13 5.46
C PRO A 664 -7.11 41.21 4.60
N LEU A 665 -6.57 40.64 3.51
CA LEU A 665 -7.28 39.72 2.63
C LEU A 665 -7.63 38.41 3.34
N GLY A 666 -6.74 37.88 4.19
CA GLY A 666 -7.02 36.71 5.04
C GLY A 666 -8.25 36.92 5.93
N ASN A 667 -8.32 38.06 6.62
CA ASN A 667 -9.49 38.43 7.43
C ASN A 667 -10.78 38.58 6.59
N THR A 668 -10.65 39.08 5.35
CA THR A 668 -11.80 39.20 4.42
C THR A 668 -12.29 37.84 3.93
N VAL A 669 -11.39 36.90 3.63
CA VAL A 669 -11.74 35.50 3.28
C VAL A 669 -12.43 34.83 4.47
N GLN A 670 -11.87 34.95 5.68
CA GLN A 670 -12.44 34.34 6.88
C GLN A 670 -13.84 34.89 7.20
N LYS A 671 -14.09 36.19 6.99
CA LYS A 671 -15.43 36.77 7.07
C LYS A 671 -16.38 36.22 6.01
N LYS A 672 -15.90 36.02 4.77
CA LYS A 672 -16.69 35.43 3.68
C LYS A 672 -17.00 33.96 3.91
N GLU A 673 -16.14 33.23 4.60
CA GLU A 673 -16.38 31.85 5.04
C GLU A 673 -17.54 31.79 6.06
N THR A 674 -17.60 32.72 7.02
CA THR A 674 -18.77 32.86 7.92
C THR A 674 -20.03 33.22 7.15
N GLU A 675 -20.00 34.27 6.31
CA GLU A 675 -21.16 34.69 5.50
C GLU A 675 -21.68 33.55 4.58
N TYR A 676 -20.81 32.64 4.14
CA TYR A 676 -21.20 31.45 3.37
C TYR A 676 -21.84 30.35 4.24
N LYS A 677 -21.31 30.10 5.44
CA LYS A 677 -21.88 29.13 6.40
C LYS A 677 -23.27 29.54 6.85
N ASP A 678 -23.45 30.81 7.23
CA ASP A 678 -24.75 31.39 7.61
C ASP A 678 -25.79 31.22 6.47
N ALA A 679 -25.37 31.45 5.23
CA ALA A 679 -26.23 31.29 4.05
C ALA A 679 -26.58 29.82 3.74
N LEU A 680 -25.63 28.89 3.96
CA LEU A 680 -25.83 27.46 3.78
C LEU A 680 -26.78 26.88 4.84
N GLU A 681 -26.68 27.33 6.09
CA GLU A 681 -27.57 26.93 7.18
C GLU A 681 -29.01 27.41 6.92
N ALA A 682 -29.19 28.68 6.52
CA ALA A 682 -30.49 29.21 6.11
C ALA A 682 -31.08 28.50 4.87
N PHE A 683 -30.25 28.05 3.92
CA PHE A 683 -30.69 27.22 2.79
C PHE A 683 -31.19 25.84 3.26
N ASN A 684 -30.50 25.23 4.22
CA ASN A 684 -30.89 23.93 4.78
C ASN A 684 -32.21 24.01 5.57
N GLU A 685 -32.43 25.08 6.34
CA GLU A 685 -33.75 25.34 6.97
C GLU A 685 -34.87 25.45 5.92
N LYS A 686 -34.64 26.17 4.81
CA LYS A 686 -35.63 26.30 3.74
C LYS A 686 -35.87 25.01 2.96
N ASN A 687 -34.86 24.15 2.83
CA ASN A 687 -35.07 22.79 2.30
C ASN A 687 -35.89 21.93 3.27
N LYS A 688 -35.73 22.09 4.59
CA LYS A 688 -36.55 21.39 5.58
C LYS A 688 -38.02 21.83 5.54
N GLU A 689 -38.30 23.14 5.51
CA GLU A 689 -39.65 23.68 5.29
C GLU A 689 -40.29 23.13 4.01
N LYS A 690 -39.51 23.07 2.91
CA LYS A 690 -39.96 22.51 1.63
C LYS A 690 -40.33 21.03 1.75
N VAL A 691 -39.56 20.22 2.48
CA VAL A 691 -39.88 18.79 2.70
C VAL A 691 -41.15 18.64 3.52
N GLU A 692 -41.32 19.39 4.61
CA GLU A 692 -42.54 19.37 5.43
C GLU A 692 -43.79 19.78 4.63
N LEU A 693 -43.66 20.76 3.73
CA LEU A 693 -44.72 21.16 2.80
C LEU A 693 -45.05 20.09 1.75
N ILE A 694 -44.05 19.37 1.22
CA ILE A 694 -44.25 18.28 0.26
C ILE A 694 -45.00 17.11 0.92
N THR A 695 -44.57 16.68 2.12
CA THR A 695 -45.27 15.61 2.87
C THR A 695 -46.73 15.98 3.10
N LYS A 696 -46.99 17.22 3.54
CA LYS A 696 -48.36 17.70 3.81
C LYS A 696 -49.23 17.81 2.55
N LEU A 697 -48.62 18.04 1.39
CA LEU A 697 -49.31 18.05 0.10
C LEU A 697 -49.67 16.63 -0.36
N GLN A 698 -48.79 15.65 -0.13
CA GLN A 698 -49.05 14.22 -0.36
C GLN A 698 -50.17 13.68 0.56
N GLU A 699 -50.22 14.11 1.82
CA GLU A 699 -51.32 13.78 2.74
C GLU A 699 -52.68 14.27 2.19
N LEU A 700 -52.76 15.54 1.78
CA LEU A 700 -53.96 16.15 1.21
C LEU A 700 -54.38 15.52 -0.13
N GLU A 701 -53.41 15.13 -0.96
CA GLU A 701 -53.68 14.39 -2.20
C GLU A 701 -54.29 13.02 -1.91
N GLY A 702 -53.71 12.26 -0.98
CA GLY A 702 -54.24 10.97 -0.54
C GLY A 702 -55.61 11.03 0.15
N GLU A 703 -55.94 12.13 0.85
CA GLU A 703 -57.31 12.39 1.33
C GLU A 703 -58.29 12.70 0.18
N SER A 704 -57.86 13.51 -0.79
CA SER A 704 -58.65 13.86 -1.98
C SER A 704 -58.97 12.63 -2.84
N GLU A 705 -58.02 11.71 -3.01
CA GLU A 705 -58.24 10.43 -3.69
C GLU A 705 -59.24 9.54 -2.93
N LYS A 706 -59.08 9.36 -1.62
CA LYS A 706 -60.03 8.59 -0.79
C LYS A 706 -61.45 9.16 -0.89
N PHE A 707 -61.60 10.49 -0.91
CA PHE A 707 -62.89 11.14 -1.09
C PHE A 707 -63.47 10.92 -2.50
N ARG A 708 -62.64 11.00 -3.55
CA ARG A 708 -63.05 10.68 -4.93
C ARG A 708 -63.50 9.23 -5.08
N PHE A 709 -62.75 8.27 -4.55
CA PHE A 709 -63.11 6.85 -4.58
C PHE A 709 -64.43 6.58 -3.85
N LYS A 710 -64.62 7.12 -2.64
CA LYS A 710 -65.88 6.98 -1.92
C LYS A 710 -67.07 7.56 -2.70
N LYS A 711 -66.88 8.70 -3.36
CA LYS A 711 -67.92 9.33 -4.18
C LYS A 711 -68.20 8.56 -5.48
N LEU A 712 -67.22 7.86 -6.03
CA LEU A 712 -67.40 6.92 -7.14
C LEU A 712 -68.19 5.67 -6.72
N GLU A 713 -67.96 5.13 -5.52
CA GLU A 713 -68.80 4.05 -4.97
C GLU A 713 -70.25 4.50 -4.71
N GLU A 714 -70.45 5.72 -4.19
CA GLU A 714 -71.78 6.29 -3.99
C GLU A 714 -72.50 6.47 -5.34
N LEU A 715 -71.78 6.85 -6.41
CA LEU A 715 -72.35 6.93 -7.76
C LEU A 715 -72.66 5.54 -8.36
N SER A 716 -71.79 4.54 -8.20
CA SER A 716 -72.05 3.20 -8.76
C SER A 716 -73.28 2.53 -8.13
N LYS A 717 -73.49 2.71 -6.82
CA LYS A 717 -74.67 2.24 -6.09
C LYS A 717 -75.99 2.86 -6.60
N ASN A 718 -75.95 4.05 -7.21
CA ASN A 718 -77.12 4.65 -7.86
C ASN A 718 -77.35 4.15 -9.29
N ILE A 719 -76.31 3.68 -9.99
CA ILE A 719 -76.41 3.15 -11.36
C ILE A 719 -77.08 1.77 -11.37
N ASP A 720 -76.79 0.89 -10.42
CA ASP A 720 -77.46 -0.42 -10.33
C ASP A 720 -78.93 -0.35 -9.85
N LEU A 721 -79.40 0.81 -9.38
CA LEU A 721 -80.82 1.06 -9.11
C LEU A 721 -81.61 1.53 -10.35
N THR A 722 -80.99 1.61 -11.53
CA THR A 722 -81.62 2.08 -12.79
C THR A 722 -81.45 1.12 -13.98
N LYS A 723 -81.71 -0.17 -13.74
CA LYS A 723 -81.93 -1.18 -14.79
C LYS A 723 -83.38 -1.70 -14.73
N PRO A 724 -84.20 -1.47 -15.77
CA PRO A 724 -85.51 -2.11 -15.96
C PRO A 724 -85.40 -3.62 -16.26
#